data_AF-A0A9D7MDZ1-F1
#
_entry.id   AF-A0A9D7MDZ1-F1
#
_cell.length_a   1.000
_cell.length_b   1.000
_cell.length_c   1.000
_cell.angle_alpha   90.00
_cell.angle_beta   90.00
_cell.angle_gamma   90.00
#
_symmetry.space_group_name_H-M   'P 1'
#
loop_
_entity.id
_entity.type
_entity.pdbx_description
1 polymer ?
#
loop_
_entity_poly.entity_id
_entity_poly.type
_entity_poly.pdbx_seq_one_letter_code
_entity_poly.pdbx_strand_id
1 'polypeptide(L)'
;MKLLVKLFSIMVFILMQSVALIAQCTLEMKGTVVDADTREPLGYSNVVIVELQKGAATDESGNYIIKGICSGNYTVRVSHLSCESKDFKLEITADLVRNFELPHSLNELKGVSISAERQKEVPTQAVQEITGEDLDKTRGSSLGESLKGVSGISELKTGSSVSKPVIHGLHSNRVLILNNGIRQEGQQWGSEHAPEIDPFIATQLTVIKGANSVRYGSDAIAGVILVEPAAMPDSAGIRGELNLVGFSNNREGVVSAIAEQRFEKIKALSWRLQGTLKKGGNTKTPDYYLKNTGYEEENFSWALGWNKPTYGLEVFYSQFNSSIGIFSGSHIGNLTDLQAAFDRDEPLEQSGFSYHIDRPFQRAEHELLKTKGWLLTGTTGKFSVTYARQYNLRYEYDKHRPLNDALAALNLPELTYEITSHSVDLLWEHNSYKGFTGMVGCSGMTQGNTFEGRKFIPNYINNTAGLFVVERYRKNKLLLEAGARMDIRELTVYEKENGIVNSYEYNYQNFSGTTGVIYDVTKNIRITANLGTAWRAPAVNELYSDGLHHGAAAIEIGDTSLVPEKSWNAIVSLMLFNHDKFAIEISGYYNLINDFIYLKPVLPPTLTIRGAFPTYRYEQADATLKGIDAMVRYHLTDHTELHMRADIVRAFNEEANDFLQMMPADHFEYGATINLPEWKKTKSNHLLVSVNQVLRQHRVPDEADYVAPPSGYVLLNAEAGTILTFGKQAIHLSLNVTNLLNTSYRDYLNRFRYYADEQGRNLSLKIKVPFQFTKKN
;
A
#
# COMPACT_ATOMS: atom_id res chain seq x y z
N MET A 1 58.54 -75.83 3.63
CA MET A 1 57.73 -74.62 3.89
C MET A 1 58.51 -73.29 4.05
N LYS A 2 59.86 -73.30 4.17
CA LYS A 2 60.67 -72.05 4.19
C LYS A 2 61.16 -71.57 2.80
N LEU A 3 61.02 -72.39 1.74
CA LEU A 3 61.38 -72.01 0.37
C LEU A 3 60.24 -71.26 -0.36
N LEU A 4 58.98 -71.63 -0.10
CA LEU A 4 57.80 -70.98 -0.70
C LEU A 4 57.56 -69.55 -0.19
N VAL A 5 57.92 -69.24 1.06
CA VAL A 5 57.80 -67.88 1.61
C VAL A 5 58.89 -66.94 1.06
N LYS A 6 60.10 -67.45 0.76
CA LYS A 6 61.16 -66.66 0.09
C LYS A 6 60.86 -66.40 -1.38
N LEU A 7 60.23 -67.35 -2.09
CA LEU A 7 59.80 -67.16 -3.48
C LEU A 7 58.64 -66.17 -3.59
N PHE A 8 57.71 -66.13 -2.61
CA PHE A 8 56.61 -65.15 -2.61
C PHE A 8 57.10 -63.72 -2.30
N SER A 9 58.06 -63.54 -1.39
CA SER A 9 58.64 -62.21 -1.13
C SER A 9 59.50 -61.67 -2.28
N ILE A 10 60.18 -62.54 -3.05
CA ILE A 10 60.93 -62.11 -4.25
C ILE A 10 59.96 -61.82 -5.41
N MET A 11 58.86 -62.57 -5.54
CA MET A 11 57.85 -62.32 -6.58
C MET A 11 57.04 -61.03 -6.33
N VAL A 12 56.78 -60.67 -5.07
CA VAL A 12 56.13 -59.39 -4.71
C VAL A 12 57.09 -58.19 -4.89
N PHE A 13 58.40 -58.38 -4.68
CA PHE A 13 59.39 -57.32 -4.93
C PHE A 13 59.67 -57.10 -6.43
N ILE A 14 59.52 -58.14 -7.27
CA ILE A 14 59.66 -58.05 -8.73
C ILE A 14 58.35 -57.56 -9.40
N LEU A 15 57.17 -57.86 -8.84
CA LEU A 15 55.90 -57.26 -9.31
C LEU A 15 55.76 -55.77 -8.97
N MET A 16 56.46 -55.26 -7.95
CA MET A 16 56.48 -53.82 -7.65
C MET A 16 57.48 -53.00 -8.50
N GLN A 17 58.31 -53.63 -9.32
CA GLN A 17 59.29 -52.93 -10.20
C GLN A 17 58.90 -52.88 -11.68
N SER A 18 57.69 -53.31 -12.07
CA SER A 18 57.28 -53.39 -13.48
C SER A 18 56.10 -52.49 -13.90
N VAL A 19 55.79 -51.43 -13.13
CA VAL A 19 54.89 -50.35 -13.59
C VAL A 19 55.46 -48.99 -13.25
N ALA A 20 56.52 -48.59 -13.97
CA ALA A 20 56.92 -47.19 -14.11
C ALA A 20 57.65 -46.99 -15.45
N LEU A 21 57.05 -47.45 -16.56
CA LEU A 21 57.19 -46.72 -17.81
C LEU A 21 56.32 -45.47 -17.66
N ILE A 22 56.77 -44.52 -16.83
CA ILE A 22 56.26 -43.17 -16.87
C ILE A 22 56.70 -42.66 -18.23
N ALA A 23 55.75 -42.52 -19.16
CA ALA A 23 55.95 -41.66 -20.30
C ALA A 23 56.48 -40.35 -19.72
N GLN A 24 57.75 -40.03 -19.96
CA GLN A 24 58.35 -38.81 -19.47
C GLN A 24 57.56 -37.68 -20.12
N CYS A 25 56.62 -37.10 -19.38
CA CYS A 25 55.89 -35.92 -19.81
C CYS A 25 56.93 -34.78 -19.83
N THR A 26 57.60 -34.58 -20.96
CA THR A 26 58.65 -33.55 -21.14
C THR A 26 58.22 -32.43 -22.06
N LEU A 27 57.03 -32.52 -22.67
CA LEU A 27 56.58 -31.53 -23.64
C LEU A 27 56.20 -30.21 -22.95
N GLU A 28 56.47 -29.11 -23.65
CA GLU A 28 56.15 -27.75 -23.25
C GLU A 28 55.11 -27.14 -24.21
N MET A 29 54.09 -26.47 -23.65
CA MET A 29 53.18 -25.63 -24.40
C MET A 29 53.36 -24.17 -23.97
N LYS A 30 53.61 -23.26 -24.91
CA LYS A 30 53.77 -21.83 -24.65
C LYS A 30 53.02 -20.98 -25.66
N GLY A 31 52.80 -19.70 -25.37
CA GLY A 31 52.21 -18.77 -26.33
C GLY A 31 51.66 -17.53 -25.65
N THR A 32 50.87 -16.75 -26.39
CA THR A 32 50.21 -15.55 -25.88
C THR A 32 48.70 -15.67 -25.84
N VAL A 33 48.06 -15.00 -24.89
CA VAL A 33 46.62 -14.77 -24.85
C VAL A 33 46.36 -13.31 -25.18
N VAL A 34 45.52 -13.05 -26.18
CA VAL A 34 45.15 -11.69 -26.62
C VAL A 34 43.63 -11.54 -26.69
N ASP A 35 43.18 -10.30 -26.62
CA ASP A 35 41.78 -9.95 -26.86
C ASP A 35 41.43 -10.14 -28.34
N ALA A 36 40.31 -10.79 -28.64
CA ALA A 36 39.90 -11.07 -30.02
C ALA A 36 39.51 -9.80 -30.79
N ASP A 37 39.00 -8.78 -30.09
CA ASP A 37 38.50 -7.54 -30.67
C ASP A 37 39.60 -6.48 -30.75
N THR A 38 40.36 -6.27 -29.66
CA THR A 38 41.39 -5.20 -29.61
C THR A 38 42.79 -5.67 -30.00
N ARG A 39 43.05 -6.98 -30.03
CA ARG A 39 44.39 -7.58 -30.21
C ARG A 39 45.41 -7.22 -29.14
N GLU A 40 44.97 -6.59 -28.05
CA GLU A 40 45.84 -6.27 -26.91
C GLU A 40 46.18 -7.54 -26.11
N PRO A 41 47.40 -7.64 -25.54
CA PRO A 41 47.77 -8.77 -24.68
C PRO A 41 46.92 -8.83 -23.41
N LEU A 42 46.40 -10.02 -23.08
CA LEU A 42 45.62 -10.27 -21.88
C LEU A 42 46.50 -10.86 -20.78
N GLY A 43 47.07 -9.99 -19.97
CA GLY A 43 47.85 -10.41 -18.79
C GLY A 43 47.00 -11.07 -17.71
N TYR A 44 47.60 -11.95 -16.92
CA TYR A 44 46.95 -12.68 -15.83
C TYR A 44 45.76 -13.58 -16.25
N SER A 45 45.70 -13.97 -17.52
CA SER A 45 44.78 -15.00 -18.04
C SER A 45 45.21 -16.38 -17.56
N ASN A 46 44.27 -17.21 -17.11
CA ASN A 46 44.56 -18.60 -16.77
C ASN A 46 44.42 -19.50 -18.01
N VAL A 47 45.49 -20.21 -18.36
CA VAL A 47 45.51 -21.26 -19.40
C VAL A 47 45.64 -22.60 -18.70
N VAL A 48 44.61 -23.45 -18.76
CA VAL A 48 44.55 -24.71 -18.01
C VAL A 48 44.24 -25.88 -18.94
N ILE A 49 45.07 -26.92 -18.89
CA ILE A 49 44.78 -28.23 -19.48
C ILE A 49 43.86 -28.98 -18.51
N VAL A 50 42.58 -29.13 -18.89
CA VAL A 50 41.50 -29.59 -18.01
C VAL A 50 41.76 -31.01 -17.51
N GLU A 51 42.15 -31.93 -18.39
CA GLU A 51 42.34 -33.35 -18.07
C GLU A 51 43.56 -33.57 -17.15
N LEU A 52 44.56 -32.67 -17.19
CA LEU A 52 45.75 -32.75 -16.34
C LEU A 52 45.63 -31.90 -15.07
N GLN A 53 44.57 -31.10 -14.94
CA GLN A 53 44.45 -30.03 -13.93
C GLN A 53 45.72 -29.18 -13.80
N LYS A 54 46.40 -28.94 -14.94
CA LYS A 54 47.71 -28.30 -15.00
C LYS A 54 47.62 -27.05 -15.87
N GLY A 55 48.12 -25.93 -15.38
CA GLY A 55 47.98 -24.64 -16.06
C GLY A 55 49.06 -23.65 -15.70
N ALA A 56 49.02 -22.50 -16.37
CA ALA A 56 49.83 -21.33 -16.07
C ALA A 56 48.98 -20.06 -16.23
N ALA A 57 49.25 -19.06 -15.41
CA ALA A 57 48.74 -17.71 -15.65
C ALA A 57 49.65 -16.99 -16.64
N THR A 58 49.10 -16.12 -17.49
CA THR A 58 49.89 -15.28 -18.36
C THR A 58 50.59 -14.16 -17.59
N ASP A 59 51.77 -13.74 -18.06
CA ASP A 59 52.47 -12.54 -17.56
C ASP A 59 51.78 -11.23 -18.02
N GLU A 60 52.31 -10.07 -17.63
CA GLU A 60 51.76 -8.76 -18.02
C GLU A 60 51.71 -8.53 -19.54
N SER A 61 52.54 -9.25 -20.29
CA SER A 61 52.58 -9.20 -21.77
C SER A 61 51.74 -10.32 -22.41
N GLY A 62 50.91 -11.02 -21.63
CA GLY A 62 50.00 -12.05 -22.10
C GLY A 62 50.67 -13.40 -22.38
N ASN A 63 51.94 -13.64 -22.03
CA ASN A 63 52.65 -14.89 -22.33
C ASN A 63 52.44 -15.96 -21.25
N TYR A 64 52.27 -17.22 -21.63
CA TYR A 64 52.22 -18.37 -20.72
C TYR A 64 53.19 -19.49 -21.14
N ILE A 65 53.58 -20.33 -20.17
CA ILE A 65 54.35 -21.56 -20.40
C ILE A 65 53.86 -22.67 -19.46
N ILE A 66 53.45 -23.81 -20.01
CA ILE A 66 53.07 -25.03 -19.28
C ILE A 66 54.03 -26.15 -19.66
N LYS A 67 54.81 -26.63 -18.68
CA LYS A 67 55.82 -27.67 -18.88
C LYS A 67 55.34 -29.02 -18.40
N GLY A 68 55.95 -30.07 -18.95
CA GLY A 68 55.77 -31.43 -18.48
C GLY A 68 54.40 -32.00 -18.84
N ILE A 69 54.07 -31.91 -20.12
CA ILE A 69 52.85 -32.42 -20.75
C ILE A 69 53.20 -33.75 -21.44
N CYS A 70 52.33 -34.75 -21.31
CA CYS A 70 52.47 -36.02 -22.02
C CYS A 70 51.83 -35.92 -23.41
N SER A 71 52.31 -36.68 -24.39
CA SER A 71 51.68 -36.71 -25.72
C SER A 71 50.22 -37.18 -25.62
N GLY A 72 49.28 -36.44 -26.22
CA GLY A 72 47.86 -36.75 -26.14
C GLY A 72 46.92 -35.64 -26.63
N ASN A 73 45.62 -35.93 -26.60
CA ASN A 73 44.55 -34.99 -26.91
C ASN A 73 44.03 -34.35 -25.62
N TYR A 74 44.02 -33.03 -25.57
CA TYR A 74 43.66 -32.25 -24.39
C TYR A 74 42.66 -31.14 -24.70
N THR A 75 41.89 -30.78 -23.68
CA THR A 75 41.06 -29.58 -23.65
C THR A 75 41.79 -28.49 -22.88
N VAL A 76 42.16 -27.42 -23.56
CA VAL A 76 42.75 -26.22 -22.96
C VAL A 76 41.67 -25.19 -22.73
N ARG A 77 41.36 -24.90 -21.47
CA ARG A 77 40.47 -23.81 -21.06
C ARG A 77 41.29 -22.56 -20.83
N VAL A 78 40.92 -21.48 -21.51
CA VAL A 78 41.51 -20.15 -21.30
C VAL A 78 40.44 -19.25 -20.69
N SER A 79 40.76 -18.62 -19.56
CA SER A 79 39.85 -17.74 -18.83
C SER A 79 40.57 -16.46 -18.41
N HIS A 80 39.91 -15.32 -18.56
CA HIS A 80 40.43 -14.01 -18.17
C HIS A 80 39.31 -13.21 -17.48
N LEU A 81 39.66 -12.32 -16.54
CA LEU A 81 38.67 -11.60 -15.71
C LEU A 81 37.67 -10.77 -16.54
N SER A 82 38.13 -10.24 -17.68
CA SER A 82 37.36 -9.35 -18.56
C SER A 82 36.81 -10.03 -19.83
N CYS A 83 36.95 -11.36 -19.97
CA CYS A 83 36.60 -12.08 -21.20
C CYS A 83 35.80 -13.35 -20.91
N GLU A 84 35.01 -13.82 -21.88
CA GLU A 84 34.31 -15.10 -21.74
C GLU A 84 35.33 -16.24 -21.84
N SER A 85 35.27 -17.21 -20.92
CA SER A 85 36.18 -18.35 -20.94
C SER A 85 35.89 -19.26 -22.12
N LYS A 86 36.93 -19.75 -22.80
CA LYS A 86 36.80 -20.58 -24.01
C LYS A 86 37.64 -21.85 -23.92
N ASP A 87 37.05 -22.96 -24.37
CA ASP A 87 37.70 -24.27 -24.43
C ASP A 87 38.22 -24.55 -25.84
N PHE A 88 39.48 -25.00 -25.94
CA PHE A 88 40.16 -25.34 -27.17
C PHE A 88 40.64 -26.79 -27.11
N LYS A 89 40.20 -27.63 -28.06
CA LYS A 89 40.69 -29.00 -28.20
C LYS A 89 42.00 -28.98 -28.99
N LEU A 90 43.07 -29.52 -28.41
CA LEU A 90 44.41 -29.55 -28.99
C LEU A 90 45.00 -30.95 -28.91
N GLU A 91 45.66 -31.36 -29.98
CA GLU A 91 46.53 -32.54 -30.00
C GLU A 91 47.97 -32.09 -29.75
N ILE A 92 48.59 -32.56 -28.67
CA ILE A 92 49.96 -32.20 -28.28
C ILE A 92 50.83 -33.45 -28.46
N THR A 93 51.64 -33.49 -29.52
CA THR A 93 52.57 -34.60 -29.82
C THR A 93 54.05 -34.18 -29.77
N ALA A 94 54.32 -32.88 -29.71
CA ALA A 94 55.62 -32.25 -29.54
C ALA A 94 55.46 -30.89 -28.80
N ASP A 95 56.55 -30.18 -28.50
CA ASP A 95 56.49 -28.83 -27.94
C ASP A 95 55.65 -27.91 -28.84
N LEU A 96 54.67 -27.24 -28.25
CA LEU A 96 53.64 -26.51 -28.98
C LEU A 96 53.66 -25.03 -28.64
N VAL A 97 53.78 -24.17 -29.67
CA VAL A 97 53.49 -22.75 -29.54
C VAL A 97 52.06 -22.48 -29.97
N ARG A 98 51.19 -22.08 -29.03
CA ARG A 98 49.77 -21.82 -29.31
C ARG A 98 49.31 -20.50 -28.70
N ASN A 99 48.87 -19.59 -29.56
CA ASN A 99 48.23 -18.36 -29.12
C ASN A 99 46.71 -18.57 -29.03
N PHE A 100 46.09 -17.89 -28.06
CA PHE A 100 44.64 -17.93 -27.83
C PHE A 100 44.05 -16.54 -27.94
N GLU A 101 42.87 -16.47 -28.55
CA GLU A 101 42.07 -15.25 -28.67
C GLU A 101 40.80 -15.45 -27.85
N LEU A 102 40.57 -14.58 -26.88
CA LEU A 102 39.34 -14.56 -26.08
C LEU A 102 38.42 -13.45 -26.58
N PRO A 103 37.13 -13.73 -26.85
CA PRO A 103 36.17 -12.68 -27.16
C PRO A 103 36.00 -11.76 -25.94
N HIS A 104 36.03 -10.44 -26.16
CA HIS A 104 35.83 -9.49 -25.09
C HIS A 104 34.43 -9.69 -24.52
N SER A 105 34.35 -10.00 -23.23
CA SER A 105 33.06 -9.98 -22.57
C SER A 105 32.84 -8.53 -22.19
N LEU A 106 31.87 -7.86 -22.83
CA LEU A 106 31.16 -6.75 -22.20
C LEU A 106 30.37 -7.30 -21.01
N ASN A 107 31.08 -7.87 -20.03
CA ASN A 107 30.76 -7.63 -18.67
C ASN A 107 30.97 -6.13 -18.51
N GLU A 108 29.92 -5.35 -18.83
CA GLU A 108 29.48 -4.40 -17.81
C GLU A 108 29.69 -5.18 -16.51
N LEU A 109 30.60 -4.70 -15.66
CA LEU A 109 30.44 -4.96 -14.25
C LEU A 109 28.94 -4.70 -14.07
N LYS A 110 28.13 -5.78 -14.00
CA LYS A 110 26.97 -5.81 -13.13
C LYS A 110 27.57 -5.14 -11.95
N GLY A 111 27.23 -3.86 -11.77
CA GLY A 111 27.77 -3.13 -10.66
C GLY A 111 27.64 -4.15 -9.55
N VAL A 112 28.72 -4.42 -8.84
CA VAL A 112 28.47 -4.76 -7.46
C VAL A 112 27.83 -3.47 -6.96
N SER A 113 26.53 -3.33 -7.23
CA SER A 113 25.57 -2.82 -6.31
C SER A 113 25.93 -3.67 -5.13
N ILE A 114 26.82 -3.13 -4.33
CA ILE A 114 26.72 -3.26 -2.92
C ILE A 114 25.36 -2.61 -2.65
N SER A 115 24.28 -3.33 -2.98
CA SER A 115 23.11 -3.37 -2.15
C SER A 115 23.66 -4.03 -0.89
N ALA A 116 24.35 -3.23 -0.08
CA ALA A 116 23.93 -3.18 1.29
C ALA A 116 22.43 -2.84 1.18
N GLU A 117 21.60 -3.87 1.04
CA GLU A 117 20.31 -3.84 1.68
C GLU A 117 20.66 -3.56 3.14
N ARG A 118 20.77 -2.26 3.47
CA ARG A 118 20.40 -1.83 4.79
C ARG A 118 18.98 -2.37 4.89
N GLN A 119 18.81 -3.51 5.57
CA GLN A 119 17.47 -4.01 5.89
C GLN A 119 16.72 -2.79 6.39
N LYS A 120 15.75 -2.33 5.60
CA LYS A 120 14.96 -1.14 5.89
C LYS A 120 14.48 -1.36 7.32
N GLU A 121 14.94 -0.52 8.26
CA GLU A 121 14.75 -0.80 9.68
C GLU A 121 13.26 -0.96 9.94
N VAL A 122 12.84 -2.18 10.30
CA VAL A 122 11.44 -2.50 10.53
C VAL A 122 10.95 -1.68 11.72
N PRO A 123 9.87 -0.89 11.58
CA PRO A 123 9.27 -0.18 12.71
C PRO A 123 8.89 -1.17 13.81
N THR A 124 8.90 -0.77 15.08
CA THR A 124 8.40 -1.66 16.14
C THR A 124 6.90 -1.88 16.05
N GLN A 125 6.17 -0.99 15.38
CA GLN A 125 4.72 -1.03 15.28
C GLN A 125 4.22 -2.24 14.48
N ALA A 126 2.95 -2.60 14.66
CA ALA A 126 2.29 -3.62 13.85
C ALA A 126 2.06 -3.06 12.43
N VAL A 127 2.86 -3.53 11.47
CA VAL A 127 2.87 -3.08 10.08
C VAL A 127 2.41 -4.21 9.17
N GLN A 128 1.49 -3.91 8.26
CA GLN A 128 1.14 -4.78 7.14
C GLN A 128 1.30 -4.03 5.82
N GLU A 129 1.81 -4.72 4.80
CA GLU A 129 2.13 -4.14 3.50
C GLU A 129 1.43 -4.92 2.38
N ILE A 130 0.87 -4.21 1.41
CA ILE A 130 0.35 -4.77 0.15
C ILE A 130 1.28 -4.32 -0.98
N THR A 131 1.92 -5.27 -1.65
CA THR A 131 2.89 -5.02 -2.73
C THR A 131 2.77 -6.09 -3.82
N GLY A 132 3.41 -5.86 -4.98
CA GLY A 132 3.55 -6.87 -6.02
C GLY A 132 2.22 -7.46 -6.50
N GLU A 133 2.13 -8.79 -6.54
CA GLU A 133 0.93 -9.51 -7.01
C GLU A 133 -0.31 -9.23 -6.15
N ASP A 134 -0.16 -9.06 -4.83
CA ASP A 134 -1.30 -8.75 -3.96
C ASP A 134 -1.84 -7.33 -4.22
N LEU A 135 -0.98 -6.38 -4.59
CA LEU A 135 -1.42 -5.05 -5.04
C LEU A 135 -2.03 -5.10 -6.45
N ASP A 136 -1.52 -5.95 -7.33
CA ASP A 136 -2.09 -6.15 -8.67
C ASP A 136 -3.54 -6.69 -8.59
N LYS A 137 -3.84 -7.51 -7.56
CA LYS A 137 -5.21 -7.98 -7.27
C LYS A 137 -6.16 -6.86 -6.87
N THR A 138 -5.69 -5.73 -6.34
CA THR A 138 -6.58 -4.63 -5.92
C THR A 138 -6.81 -3.58 -7.01
N ARG A 139 -6.04 -3.62 -8.12
CA ARG A 139 -6.13 -2.62 -9.20
C ARG A 139 -7.56 -2.43 -9.71
N GLY A 140 -7.94 -1.17 -9.91
CA GLY A 140 -9.29 -0.73 -10.28
C GLY A 140 -10.21 -0.39 -9.09
N SER A 141 -9.91 -0.89 -7.89
CA SER A 141 -10.70 -0.62 -6.67
C SER A 141 -10.32 0.72 -6.04
N SER A 142 -11.19 1.27 -5.20
CA SER A 142 -10.88 2.45 -4.38
C SER A 142 -9.79 2.18 -3.34
N LEU A 143 -9.27 3.22 -2.66
CA LEU A 143 -8.27 3.04 -1.61
C LEU A 143 -8.81 2.21 -0.43
N GLY A 144 -10.05 2.46 0.00
CA GLY A 144 -10.70 1.70 1.07
C GLY A 144 -10.82 0.21 0.73
N GLU A 145 -11.33 -0.10 -0.46
CA GLU A 145 -11.47 -1.47 -0.96
C GLU A 145 -10.11 -2.18 -1.14
N SER A 146 -9.08 -1.44 -1.57
CA SER A 146 -7.73 -1.99 -1.74
C SER A 146 -7.13 -2.47 -0.42
N LEU A 147 -7.58 -1.92 0.71
CA LEU A 147 -7.10 -2.28 2.03
C LEU A 147 -7.96 -3.36 2.72
N LYS A 148 -9.06 -3.78 2.10
CA LYS A 148 -9.97 -4.80 2.66
C LYS A 148 -9.28 -6.12 2.97
N GLY A 149 -8.21 -6.48 2.25
CA GLY A 149 -7.43 -7.71 2.46
C GLY A 149 -6.50 -7.66 3.67
N VAL A 150 -6.28 -6.48 4.25
CA VAL A 150 -5.40 -6.30 5.42
C VAL A 150 -6.14 -6.69 6.69
N SER A 151 -5.50 -7.45 7.57
CA SER A 151 -6.14 -7.83 8.85
C SER A 151 -6.33 -6.61 9.74
N GLY A 152 -7.38 -6.59 10.54
CA GLY A 152 -7.77 -5.47 11.40
C GLY A 152 -8.36 -4.26 10.65
N ILE A 153 -8.53 -4.37 9.33
CA ILE A 153 -9.16 -3.36 8.49
C ILE A 153 -10.56 -3.81 8.06
N SER A 154 -11.54 -2.95 8.29
CA SER A 154 -12.86 -3.00 7.67
C SER A 154 -13.12 -1.70 6.89
N GLU A 155 -14.33 -1.57 6.34
CA GLU A 155 -14.72 -0.40 5.57
C GLU A 155 -15.97 0.25 6.14
N LEU A 156 -16.01 1.58 6.14
CA LEU A 156 -17.22 2.37 6.32
C LEU A 156 -17.66 2.82 4.93
N LYS A 157 -18.88 2.44 4.54
CA LYS A 157 -19.39 2.68 3.19
C LYS A 157 -20.59 3.61 3.20
N THR A 158 -20.68 4.39 2.13
CA THR A 158 -21.92 5.06 1.74
C THR A 158 -22.31 4.54 0.36
N GLY A 159 -23.10 3.46 0.37
CA GLY A 159 -23.46 2.74 -0.84
C GLY A 159 -22.32 1.91 -1.40
N SER A 160 -22.20 1.91 -2.73
CA SER A 160 -21.24 1.08 -3.47
C SER A 160 -20.06 1.87 -4.04
N SER A 161 -20.12 3.20 -4.06
CA SER A 161 -19.15 4.07 -4.73
C SER A 161 -18.21 4.80 -3.76
N VAL A 162 -18.54 4.81 -2.46
CA VAL A 162 -17.71 5.46 -1.44
C VAL A 162 -17.34 4.46 -0.35
N SER A 163 -16.05 4.33 -0.08
CA SER A 163 -15.48 3.51 0.99
C SER A 163 -14.36 4.26 1.74
N LYS A 164 -14.38 4.18 3.06
CA LYS A 164 -13.34 4.66 3.97
C LYS A 164 -12.74 3.51 4.78
N PRO A 165 -11.40 3.46 4.95
CA PRO A 165 -10.77 2.45 5.79
C PRO A 165 -11.12 2.67 7.26
N VAL A 166 -11.36 1.57 7.96
CA VAL A 166 -11.62 1.52 9.41
C VAL A 166 -10.58 0.60 10.02
N ILE A 167 -9.77 1.11 10.96
CA ILE A 167 -8.75 0.33 11.68
C ILE A 167 -9.25 0.13 13.10
N HIS A 168 -9.45 -1.13 13.51
CA HIS A 168 -9.86 -1.48 14.88
C HIS A 168 -11.13 -0.74 15.36
N GLY A 169 -12.10 -0.55 14.45
CA GLY A 169 -13.35 0.18 14.71
C GLY A 169 -13.28 1.71 14.62
N LEU A 170 -12.09 2.27 14.39
CA LEU A 170 -11.87 3.70 14.28
C LEU A 170 -11.66 4.12 12.81
N HIS A 171 -12.20 5.27 12.42
CA HIS A 171 -12.22 5.74 11.03
C HIS A 171 -12.14 7.26 10.91
N SER A 172 -12.23 7.78 9.68
CA SER A 172 -12.20 9.22 9.35
C SER A 172 -10.97 9.91 9.96
N ASN A 173 -11.15 10.99 10.71
CA ASN A 173 -10.06 11.81 11.27
C ASN A 173 -9.15 11.08 12.26
N ARG A 174 -9.45 9.82 12.62
CA ARG A 174 -8.60 8.98 13.47
C ARG A 174 -7.61 8.10 12.70
N VAL A 175 -7.81 7.95 11.39
CA VAL A 175 -6.93 7.21 10.48
C VAL A 175 -6.22 8.21 9.59
N LEU A 176 -4.91 8.36 9.80
CA LEU A 176 -4.12 9.32 9.04
C LEU A 176 -3.66 8.69 7.72
N ILE A 177 -3.96 9.32 6.59
CA ILE A 177 -3.53 8.85 5.27
C ILE A 177 -2.40 9.76 4.76
N LEU A 178 -1.27 9.16 4.36
CA LEU A 178 -0.17 9.87 3.72
C LEU A 178 -0.08 9.48 2.24
N ASN A 179 -0.33 10.44 1.37
CA ASN A 179 -0.15 10.31 -0.07
C ASN A 179 1.25 10.79 -0.47
N ASN A 180 2.11 9.89 -0.95
CA ASN A 180 3.50 10.22 -1.31
C ASN A 180 4.29 10.92 -0.16
N GLY A 181 4.01 10.50 1.07
CA GLY A 181 4.62 11.06 2.29
C GLY A 181 4.05 12.40 2.75
N ILE A 182 3.01 12.92 2.12
CA ILE A 182 2.28 14.13 2.54
C ILE A 182 0.96 13.72 3.15
N ARG A 183 0.62 14.29 4.32
CA ARG A 183 -0.69 14.11 4.95
C ARG A 183 -1.80 14.54 3.99
N GLN A 184 -2.70 13.64 3.65
CA GLN A 184 -3.84 13.91 2.78
C GLN A 184 -4.79 14.87 3.50
N GLU A 185 -4.95 16.07 2.97
CA GLU A 185 -5.91 17.07 3.44
C GLU A 185 -7.00 17.26 2.40
N GLY A 186 -8.25 17.29 2.85
CA GLY A 186 -9.45 17.48 2.03
C GLY A 186 -10.69 17.54 2.91
N GLN A 187 -11.87 17.67 2.32
CA GLN A 187 -13.14 17.74 3.05
C GLN A 187 -13.53 16.35 3.57
N GLN A 188 -12.74 15.71 4.44
CA GLN A 188 -12.97 14.36 4.97
C GLN A 188 -14.11 14.28 6.03
N TRP A 189 -14.98 15.28 6.07
CA TRP A 189 -15.97 15.55 7.13
C TRP A 189 -17.11 14.54 7.22
N GLY A 190 -17.58 14.01 6.09
CA GLY A 190 -18.67 13.04 6.03
C GLY A 190 -18.19 11.61 5.80
N SER A 191 -19.05 10.63 6.07
CA SER A 191 -18.79 9.21 5.76
C SER A 191 -18.69 8.93 4.25
N GLU A 192 -19.31 9.77 3.44
CA GLU A 192 -19.43 9.71 1.98
C GLU A 192 -18.29 10.42 1.22
N HIS A 193 -17.32 10.96 1.94
CA HIS A 193 -16.19 11.71 1.37
C HIS A 193 -14.95 10.81 1.26
N ALA A 194 -14.91 9.90 0.28
CA ALA A 194 -13.77 8.99 0.10
C ALA A 194 -12.42 9.74 -0.04
N PRO A 195 -11.28 9.14 0.35
CA PRO A 195 -9.96 9.72 0.09
C PRO A 195 -9.74 9.99 -1.39
N GLU A 196 -9.39 11.23 -1.74
CA GLU A 196 -9.21 11.73 -3.11
C GLU A 196 -7.84 11.33 -3.68
N ILE A 197 -7.56 10.02 -3.72
CA ILE A 197 -6.27 9.44 -4.09
C ILE A 197 -6.47 8.36 -5.15
N ASP A 198 -5.73 8.44 -6.27
CA ASP A 198 -5.65 7.36 -7.26
C ASP A 198 -4.74 6.22 -6.74
N PRO A 199 -5.27 5.02 -6.42
CA PRO A 199 -4.44 3.92 -5.92
C PRO A 199 -3.43 3.38 -6.94
N PHE A 200 -3.58 3.68 -8.24
CA PHE A 200 -2.60 3.29 -9.26
C PHE A 200 -1.23 3.96 -9.07
N ILE A 201 -1.17 5.07 -8.33
CA ILE A 201 0.12 5.70 -8.01
C ILE A 201 0.97 4.86 -7.07
N ALA A 202 0.33 4.02 -6.26
CA ALA A 202 0.99 3.19 -5.28
C ALA A 202 1.68 1.99 -5.94
N THR A 203 2.92 1.75 -5.55
CA THR A 203 3.58 0.45 -5.69
C THR A 203 3.57 -0.33 -4.37
N GLN A 204 3.24 0.36 -3.28
CA GLN A 204 3.12 -0.19 -1.95
C GLN A 204 2.02 0.56 -1.19
N LEU A 205 1.13 -0.19 -0.54
CA LEU A 205 0.22 0.32 0.48
C LEU A 205 0.66 -0.24 1.83
N THR A 206 0.92 0.63 2.81
CA THR A 206 1.39 0.23 4.14
C THR A 206 0.40 0.68 5.19
N VAL A 207 0.01 -0.23 6.09
CA VAL A 207 -0.88 0.04 7.22
C VAL A 207 -0.07 -0.12 8.49
N ILE A 208 0.00 0.94 9.28
CA ILE A 208 0.62 0.94 10.60
C ILE A 208 -0.50 1.08 11.64
N LYS A 209 -0.71 0.04 12.45
CA LYS A 209 -1.81 -0.02 13.42
C LYS A 209 -1.41 0.61 14.75
N GLY A 210 -2.40 1.16 15.46
CA GLY A 210 -2.24 1.76 16.78
C GLY A 210 -1.86 3.23 16.74
N ALA A 211 -1.67 3.81 17.92
CA ALA A 211 -1.32 5.22 18.07
C ALA A 211 0.06 5.50 17.45
N ASN A 212 0.10 6.27 16.36
CA ASN A 212 1.30 6.52 15.56
C ASN A 212 1.59 8.02 15.39
N SER A 213 1.18 8.81 16.38
CA SER A 213 1.23 10.27 16.29
C SER A 213 2.64 10.85 16.31
N VAL A 214 3.59 10.19 16.97
CA VAL A 214 4.94 10.74 17.16
C VAL A 214 5.65 11.05 15.83
N ARG A 215 5.61 10.12 14.87
CA ARG A 215 6.27 10.32 13.57
C ARG A 215 5.40 11.06 12.57
N TYR A 216 4.10 10.75 12.54
CA TYR A 216 3.23 11.14 11.43
C TYR A 216 2.33 12.35 11.74
N GLY A 217 2.28 12.80 13.00
CA GLY A 217 1.50 13.97 13.42
C GLY A 217 0.34 13.60 14.34
N SER A 218 -0.25 14.61 14.99
CA SER A 218 -1.47 14.42 15.78
C SER A 218 -2.59 13.81 14.93
N ASP A 219 -3.61 13.27 15.59
CA ASP A 219 -4.83 12.69 14.99
C ASP A 219 -4.72 11.20 14.59
N ALA A 220 -3.50 10.64 14.48
CA ALA A 220 -3.27 9.22 14.19
C ALA A 220 -3.57 8.28 15.39
N ILE A 221 -4.79 8.32 15.93
CA ILE A 221 -5.26 7.52 17.07
C ILE A 221 -5.41 6.04 16.68
N ALA A 222 -5.99 5.77 15.50
CA ALA A 222 -6.25 4.41 15.02
C ALA A 222 -5.02 3.78 14.37
N GLY A 223 -4.31 4.60 13.60
CA GLY A 223 -3.21 4.14 12.75
C GLY A 223 -2.94 5.09 11.60
N VAL A 224 -2.01 4.66 10.75
CA VAL A 224 -1.54 5.41 9.59
C VAL A 224 -1.57 4.51 8.36
N ILE A 225 -2.06 5.05 7.24
CA ILE A 225 -2.03 4.42 5.93
C ILE A 225 -1.06 5.20 5.05
N LEU A 226 -0.06 4.52 4.50
CA LEU A 226 0.91 5.11 3.58
C LEU A 226 0.61 4.63 2.16
N VAL A 227 0.38 5.58 1.26
CA VAL A 227 0.27 5.35 -0.18
C VAL A 227 1.60 5.71 -0.81
N GLU A 228 2.42 4.68 -1.09
CA GLU A 228 3.83 4.84 -1.44
C GLU A 228 4.06 4.56 -2.93
N PRO A 229 4.38 5.61 -3.73
CA PRO A 229 4.86 5.39 -5.09
C PRO A 229 6.28 4.80 -5.08
N ALA A 230 6.66 4.16 -6.20
CA ALA A 230 8.02 3.66 -6.35
C ALA A 230 9.03 4.82 -6.28
N ALA A 231 10.25 4.54 -5.81
CA ALA A 231 11.35 5.48 -5.98
C ALA A 231 11.54 5.84 -7.46
N MET A 232 12.01 7.07 -7.72
CA MET A 232 12.33 7.49 -9.09
C MET A 232 13.37 6.54 -9.72
N PRO A 233 13.28 6.26 -11.03
CA PRO A 233 14.09 5.23 -11.68
C PRO A 233 15.59 5.50 -11.52
N ASP A 234 16.32 4.45 -11.18
CA ASP A 234 17.77 4.44 -10.97
C ASP A 234 18.53 3.77 -12.13
N SER A 235 17.86 3.11 -13.05
CA SER A 235 18.45 2.57 -14.27
C SER A 235 18.06 3.40 -15.48
N ALA A 236 18.98 3.57 -16.43
CA ALA A 236 18.68 4.25 -17.68
C ALA A 236 17.73 3.45 -18.58
N GLY A 237 16.94 4.16 -19.39
CA GLY A 237 15.92 3.58 -20.26
C GLY A 237 14.51 3.99 -19.86
N ILE A 238 13.53 3.62 -20.69
CA ILE A 238 12.11 3.90 -20.45
C ILE A 238 11.47 2.62 -19.95
N ARG A 239 10.69 2.70 -18.88
CA ARG A 239 9.86 1.59 -18.39
C ARG A 239 8.50 2.10 -17.94
N GLY A 240 7.55 1.19 -17.79
CA GLY A 240 6.21 1.55 -17.36
C GLY A 240 5.26 0.36 -17.47
N GLU A 241 3.97 0.64 -17.32
CA GLU A 241 2.93 -0.37 -17.47
C GLU A 241 1.62 0.26 -17.94
N LEU A 242 0.84 -0.54 -18.65
CA LEU A 242 -0.56 -0.27 -19.00
C LEU A 242 -1.45 -1.25 -18.24
N ASN A 243 -2.43 -0.73 -17.53
CA ASN A 243 -3.45 -1.48 -16.81
C ASN A 243 -4.82 -1.24 -17.48
N LEU A 244 -5.51 -2.33 -17.81
CA LEU A 244 -6.88 -2.34 -18.30
C LEU A 244 -7.72 -3.21 -17.36
N VAL A 245 -8.78 -2.65 -16.79
CA VAL A 245 -9.68 -3.38 -15.89
C VAL A 245 -11.12 -3.21 -16.37
N GLY A 246 -11.88 -4.29 -16.37
CA GLY A 246 -13.31 -4.26 -16.62
C GLY A 246 -14.08 -5.03 -15.56
N PHE A 247 -15.22 -4.49 -15.13
CA PHE A 247 -16.13 -5.09 -14.14
C PHE A 247 -17.50 -5.36 -14.77
N SER A 248 -18.13 -6.47 -14.41
CA SER A 248 -19.44 -6.86 -14.95
C SER A 248 -20.59 -6.18 -14.24
N ASN A 249 -20.52 -6.09 -12.90
CA ASN A 249 -21.41 -5.21 -12.14
C ASN A 249 -21.06 -3.77 -12.52
N ASN A 250 -22.03 -2.85 -12.50
CA ASN A 250 -21.92 -1.44 -12.94
C ASN A 250 -21.27 -1.17 -14.33
N ARG A 251 -20.88 -2.21 -15.09
CA ARG A 251 -20.19 -2.14 -16.39
C ARG A 251 -18.99 -1.19 -16.39
N GLU A 252 -18.24 -1.20 -15.30
CA GLU A 252 -17.12 -0.28 -15.13
C GLU A 252 -15.91 -0.66 -15.97
N GLY A 253 -15.26 0.37 -16.51
CA GLY A 253 -13.98 0.25 -17.20
C GLY A 253 -12.95 1.19 -16.58
N VAL A 254 -11.72 0.69 -16.46
CA VAL A 254 -10.56 1.43 -15.97
C VAL A 254 -9.41 1.30 -16.96
N VAL A 255 -8.77 2.42 -17.29
CA VAL A 255 -7.53 2.47 -18.06
C VAL A 255 -6.53 3.30 -17.25
N SER A 256 -5.39 2.72 -16.92
CA SER A 256 -4.29 3.44 -16.27
C SER A 256 -2.98 3.16 -16.98
N ALA A 257 -2.18 4.18 -17.22
CA ALA A 257 -0.85 4.05 -17.81
C ALA A 257 0.16 4.86 -17.00
N ILE A 258 1.30 4.26 -16.75
CA ILE A 258 2.47 4.91 -16.13
C ILE A 258 3.69 4.70 -17.01
N ALA A 259 4.48 5.73 -17.18
CA ALA A 259 5.76 5.70 -17.88
C ALA A 259 6.80 6.50 -17.10
N GLU A 260 8.02 6.01 -17.05
CA GLU A 260 9.12 6.66 -16.38
C GLU A 260 10.44 6.42 -17.10
N GLN A 261 11.38 7.33 -16.89
CA GLN A 261 12.68 7.28 -17.52
C GLN A 261 13.74 7.92 -16.64
N ARG A 262 14.94 7.33 -16.64
CA ARG A 262 16.18 8.01 -16.26
C ARG A 262 16.98 8.27 -17.53
N PHE A 263 17.41 9.52 -17.74
CA PHE A 263 18.15 9.87 -18.96
C PHE A 263 19.57 9.30 -18.92
N GLU A 264 20.01 8.67 -20.02
CA GLU A 264 21.39 8.17 -20.15
C GLU A 264 22.42 9.30 -20.11
N LYS A 265 22.17 10.38 -20.86
CA LYS A 265 23.08 11.54 -20.97
C LYS A 265 23.07 12.41 -19.71
N ILE A 266 21.93 12.51 -19.04
CA ILE A 266 21.75 13.31 -17.83
C ILE A 266 21.40 12.36 -16.69
N LYS A 267 22.39 11.59 -16.23
CA LYS A 267 22.19 10.53 -15.22
C LYS A 267 21.51 11.01 -13.94
N ALA A 268 21.55 12.29 -13.60
CA ALA A 268 20.87 12.79 -12.41
C ALA A 268 19.36 12.94 -12.60
N LEU A 269 18.89 13.16 -13.83
CA LEU A 269 17.51 13.51 -14.12
C LEU A 269 16.69 12.26 -14.44
N SER A 270 15.52 12.20 -13.80
CA SER A 270 14.50 11.19 -14.00
C SER A 270 13.12 11.84 -14.05
N TRP A 271 12.19 11.22 -14.78
CA TRP A 271 10.79 11.65 -14.83
C TRP A 271 9.84 10.46 -14.73
N ARG A 272 8.63 10.73 -14.28
CA ARG A 272 7.49 9.80 -14.27
C ARG A 272 6.21 10.54 -14.66
N LEU A 273 5.37 9.92 -15.46
CA LEU A 273 4.03 10.38 -15.83
C LEU A 273 3.04 9.24 -15.59
N GLN A 274 1.86 9.57 -15.09
CA GLN A 274 0.75 8.63 -14.92
C GLN A 274 -0.57 9.30 -15.29
N GLY A 275 -1.47 8.53 -15.90
CA GLY A 275 -2.86 8.93 -16.07
C GLY A 275 -3.80 7.74 -15.85
N THR A 276 -4.96 8.01 -15.25
CA THR A 276 -6.00 7.01 -14.98
C THR A 276 -7.37 7.58 -15.36
N LEU A 277 -8.17 6.79 -16.08
CA LEU A 277 -9.57 7.07 -16.39
C LEU A 277 -10.42 5.92 -15.89
N LYS A 278 -11.52 6.24 -15.21
CA LYS A 278 -12.45 5.29 -14.62
C LYS A 278 -13.88 5.73 -14.88
N LYS A 279 -14.76 4.80 -15.26
CA LYS A 279 -16.19 5.08 -15.45
C LYS A 279 -17.05 3.87 -15.16
N GLY A 280 -18.00 4.00 -14.26
CA GLY A 280 -18.98 2.99 -13.86
C GLY A 280 -20.41 3.55 -13.89
N GLY A 281 -21.39 2.72 -14.24
CA GLY A 281 -22.81 3.08 -14.22
C GLY A 281 -23.50 2.71 -12.90
N ASN A 282 -24.83 2.62 -12.93
CA ASN A 282 -25.59 2.18 -11.76
C ASN A 282 -25.16 0.77 -11.29
N THR A 283 -24.89 0.64 -10.00
CA THR A 283 -24.60 -0.62 -9.32
C THR A 283 -25.83 -1.53 -9.32
N LYS A 284 -25.58 -2.81 -9.51
CA LYS A 284 -26.59 -3.86 -9.48
C LYS A 284 -26.50 -4.64 -8.16
N THR A 285 -27.57 -4.67 -7.39
CA THR A 285 -27.79 -5.65 -6.31
C THR A 285 -28.14 -7.01 -6.93
N PRO A 286 -28.28 -8.10 -6.17
CA PRO A 286 -28.71 -9.38 -6.74
C PRO A 286 -29.96 -9.29 -7.63
N ASP A 287 -30.92 -8.45 -7.23
CA ASP A 287 -32.27 -8.43 -7.81
C ASP A 287 -32.62 -7.12 -8.54
N TYR A 288 -32.00 -5.99 -8.21
CA TYR A 288 -32.36 -4.67 -8.77
C TYR A 288 -31.16 -3.73 -8.99
N TYR A 289 -31.36 -2.61 -9.67
CA TYR A 289 -30.33 -1.56 -9.81
C TYR A 289 -30.55 -0.42 -8.83
N LEU A 290 -29.45 0.08 -8.27
CA LEU A 290 -29.43 1.27 -7.44
C LEU A 290 -29.40 2.51 -8.33
N LYS A 291 -30.51 3.24 -8.38
CA LYS A 291 -30.66 4.45 -9.18
C LYS A 291 -29.69 5.54 -8.77
N ASN A 292 -28.95 6.06 -9.74
CA ASN A 292 -28.01 7.17 -9.59
C ASN A 292 -26.79 6.82 -8.72
N THR A 293 -26.18 5.67 -8.98
CA THR A 293 -24.94 5.22 -8.30
C THR A 293 -23.74 5.13 -9.25
N GLY A 294 -23.89 5.64 -10.47
CA GLY A 294 -22.79 5.78 -11.42
C GLY A 294 -21.76 6.80 -10.95
N TYR A 295 -20.53 6.63 -11.42
CA TYR A 295 -19.41 7.49 -11.09
C TYR A 295 -18.34 7.49 -12.19
N GLU A 296 -17.53 8.55 -12.21
CA GLU A 296 -16.39 8.68 -13.12
C GLU A 296 -15.22 9.39 -12.43
N GLU A 297 -14.00 9.00 -12.78
CA GLU A 297 -12.77 9.56 -12.23
C GLU A 297 -11.71 9.79 -13.32
N GLU A 298 -11.00 10.90 -13.21
CA GLU A 298 -9.95 11.32 -14.15
C GLU A 298 -8.75 11.83 -13.37
N ASN A 299 -7.65 11.08 -13.41
CA ASN A 299 -6.50 11.33 -12.56
C ASN A 299 -5.24 11.49 -13.41
N PHE A 300 -4.36 12.39 -12.97
CA PHE A 300 -3.09 12.66 -13.63
C PHE A 300 -2.01 12.93 -12.58
N SER A 301 -0.80 12.43 -12.81
CA SER A 301 0.35 12.83 -12.00
C SER A 301 1.64 12.85 -12.80
N TRP A 302 2.58 13.68 -12.33
CA TRP A 302 3.94 13.72 -12.85
C TRP A 302 4.95 13.92 -11.73
N ALA A 303 6.15 13.39 -11.93
CA ALA A 303 7.28 13.56 -11.03
C ALA A 303 8.56 13.86 -11.81
N LEU A 304 9.40 14.73 -11.26
CA LEU A 304 10.75 15.03 -11.72
C LEU A 304 11.71 14.80 -10.57
N GLY A 305 12.73 13.96 -10.79
CA GLY A 305 13.75 13.63 -9.80
C GLY A 305 15.13 14.03 -10.30
N TRP A 306 15.86 14.81 -9.51
CA TRP A 306 17.27 15.12 -9.68
C TRP A 306 18.08 14.46 -8.56
N ASN A 307 18.75 13.35 -8.85
CA ASN A 307 19.46 12.57 -7.83
C ASN A 307 20.97 12.52 -8.12
N LYS A 308 21.76 12.94 -7.13
CA LYS A 308 23.22 12.79 -7.06
C LYS A 308 23.57 11.95 -5.81
N PRO A 309 24.81 11.43 -5.68
CA PRO A 309 25.16 10.57 -4.55
C PRO A 309 24.97 11.22 -3.17
N THR A 310 25.14 12.55 -3.05
CA THR A 310 25.10 13.27 -1.76
C THR A 310 23.86 14.13 -1.57
N TYR A 311 23.10 14.42 -2.62
CA TYR A 311 21.90 15.23 -2.53
C TYR A 311 20.91 14.87 -3.63
N GLY A 312 19.64 15.18 -3.39
CA GLY A 312 18.61 15.06 -4.41
C GLY A 312 17.44 16.00 -4.20
N LEU A 313 16.69 16.19 -5.28
CA LEU A 313 15.49 17.00 -5.34
C LEU A 313 14.42 16.21 -6.09
N GLU A 314 13.21 16.17 -5.55
CA GLU A 314 12.03 15.61 -6.19
C GLU A 314 10.95 16.68 -6.23
N VAL A 315 10.32 16.86 -7.38
CA VAL A 315 9.10 17.64 -7.54
C VAL A 315 8.02 16.70 -8.06
N PHE A 316 6.86 16.72 -7.43
CA PHE A 316 5.74 15.86 -7.72
C PHE A 316 4.46 16.68 -7.77
N TYR A 317 3.60 16.40 -8.73
CA TYR A 317 2.25 16.95 -8.80
C TYR A 317 1.26 15.85 -9.15
N SER A 318 0.09 15.86 -8.52
CA SER A 318 -1.05 15.05 -8.90
C SER A 318 -2.35 15.83 -8.85
N GLN A 319 -3.27 15.47 -9.73
CA GLN A 319 -4.66 15.91 -9.74
C GLN A 319 -5.57 14.68 -9.76
N PHE A 320 -6.55 14.66 -8.87
CA PHE A 320 -7.61 13.67 -8.78
C PHE A 320 -8.94 14.37 -9.04
N ASN A 321 -9.73 13.89 -9.99
CA ASN A 321 -11.05 14.43 -10.29
C ASN A 321 -12.07 13.31 -10.23
N SER A 322 -13.19 13.53 -9.55
CA SER A 322 -14.27 12.56 -9.42
C SER A 322 -15.64 13.21 -9.55
N SER A 323 -16.57 12.50 -10.18
CA SER A 323 -18.01 12.77 -10.12
C SER A 323 -18.71 11.50 -9.66
N ILE A 324 -19.45 11.59 -8.55
CA ILE A 324 -20.06 10.42 -7.89
C ILE A 324 -21.55 10.68 -7.70
N GLY A 325 -22.38 9.83 -8.31
CA GLY A 325 -23.83 9.81 -8.05
C GLY A 325 -24.13 9.26 -6.67
N ILE A 326 -25.09 9.89 -5.99
CA ILE A 326 -25.63 9.45 -4.70
C ILE A 326 -26.97 8.77 -4.96
N PHE A 327 -27.17 7.60 -4.34
CA PHE A 327 -28.39 6.81 -4.51
C PHE A 327 -29.62 7.64 -4.21
N SER A 328 -30.40 7.94 -5.24
CA SER A 328 -31.54 8.86 -5.13
C SER A 328 -32.66 8.34 -4.19
N GLY A 329 -32.72 7.03 -3.96
CA GLY A 329 -33.66 6.40 -3.03
C GLY A 329 -33.35 6.63 -1.55
N SER A 330 -32.18 7.17 -1.19
CA SER A 330 -31.88 7.59 0.19
C SER A 330 -32.50 8.94 0.56
N HIS A 331 -33.01 9.69 -0.42
CA HIS A 331 -33.59 11.02 -0.23
C HIS A 331 -35.12 10.93 -0.27
N ILE A 332 -35.72 10.87 0.93
CA ILE A 332 -37.14 10.60 1.11
C ILE A 332 -37.90 11.85 1.55
N GLY A 333 -39.07 12.09 0.95
CA GLY A 333 -39.78 13.37 1.08
C GLY A 333 -40.58 13.54 2.38
N ASN A 334 -40.96 12.46 3.06
CA ASN A 334 -41.80 12.50 4.25
C ASN A 334 -41.50 11.33 5.22
N LEU A 335 -41.98 11.45 6.46
CA LEU A 335 -41.71 10.46 7.53
C LEU A 335 -42.36 9.09 7.25
N THR A 336 -43.54 9.06 6.62
CA THR A 336 -44.24 7.81 6.30
C THR A 336 -43.46 6.96 5.30
N ASP A 337 -42.96 7.59 4.22
CA ASP A 337 -42.15 6.91 3.22
C ASP A 337 -40.78 6.52 3.77
N LEU A 338 -40.23 7.29 4.72
CA LEU A 338 -38.96 6.98 5.36
C LEU A 338 -39.09 5.73 6.23
N GLN A 339 -40.16 5.66 7.03
CA GLN A 339 -40.48 4.46 7.79
C GLN A 339 -40.73 3.26 6.86
N ALA A 340 -41.47 3.47 5.77
CA ALA A 340 -41.67 2.42 4.78
C ALA A 340 -40.36 1.95 4.13
N ALA A 341 -39.38 2.83 3.93
CA ALA A 341 -38.07 2.43 3.42
C ALA A 341 -37.29 1.58 4.43
N PHE A 342 -37.37 1.91 5.73
CA PHE A 342 -36.74 1.10 6.79
C PHE A 342 -37.33 -0.32 6.90
N ASP A 343 -38.63 -0.45 6.66
CA ASP A 343 -39.35 -1.73 6.83
C ASP A 343 -39.31 -2.64 5.59
N ARG A 344 -38.69 -2.20 4.48
CA ARG A 344 -38.70 -2.91 3.20
C ARG A 344 -37.37 -3.56 2.86
N ASP A 345 -37.46 -4.71 2.18
CA ASP A 345 -36.31 -5.39 1.60
C ASP A 345 -35.79 -4.67 0.33
N GLU A 346 -36.69 -4.11 -0.48
CA GLU A 346 -36.35 -3.40 -1.72
C GLU A 346 -36.71 -1.90 -1.67
N PRO A 347 -35.88 -1.03 -2.26
CA PRO A 347 -36.09 0.41 -2.26
C PRO A 347 -37.35 0.80 -3.06
N LEU A 348 -37.94 1.93 -2.66
CA LEU A 348 -39.09 2.54 -3.34
C LEU A 348 -38.74 3.02 -4.75
N GLU A 349 -37.50 3.51 -4.94
CA GLU A 349 -36.98 3.93 -6.25
C GLU A 349 -35.99 2.89 -6.80
N GLN A 350 -36.37 2.20 -7.88
CA GLN A 350 -35.50 1.34 -8.66
C GLN A 350 -35.24 1.94 -10.05
N SER A 351 -34.18 1.48 -10.72
CA SER A 351 -33.87 1.89 -12.08
C SER A 351 -33.37 0.74 -12.94
N GLY A 352 -32.98 1.05 -14.18
CA GLY A 352 -32.12 0.19 -15.00
C GLY A 352 -30.67 0.64 -14.97
N PHE A 353 -29.85 -0.06 -15.75
CA PHE A 353 -28.48 0.34 -16.01
C PHE A 353 -28.42 1.72 -16.71
N SER A 354 -27.55 2.61 -16.24
CA SER A 354 -27.23 3.89 -16.86
C SER A 354 -25.85 4.37 -16.42
N TYR A 355 -25.11 5.04 -17.32
CA TYR A 355 -23.89 5.79 -16.96
C TYR A 355 -24.18 7.25 -16.60
N HIS A 356 -25.42 7.69 -16.77
CA HIS A 356 -25.79 9.07 -16.48
C HIS A 356 -25.82 9.31 -14.96
N ILE A 357 -25.05 10.30 -14.51
CA ILE A 357 -25.05 10.79 -13.15
C ILE A 357 -26.04 11.95 -13.09
N ASP A 358 -27.11 11.76 -12.32
CA ASP A 358 -28.15 12.74 -12.04
C ASP A 358 -28.04 13.24 -10.60
N ARG A 359 -28.89 14.19 -10.21
CA ARG A 359 -29.01 14.66 -8.84
C ARG A 359 -29.64 13.58 -7.94
N PRO A 360 -29.17 13.37 -6.70
CA PRO A 360 -28.04 14.05 -6.05
C PRO A 360 -26.67 13.49 -6.49
N PHE A 361 -25.65 14.34 -6.56
CA PHE A 361 -24.28 13.90 -6.86
C PHE A 361 -23.26 14.86 -6.24
N GLN A 362 -22.02 14.39 -6.14
CA GLN A 362 -20.89 15.22 -5.73
C GLN A 362 -19.81 15.24 -6.81
N ARG A 363 -19.09 16.35 -6.90
CA ARG A 363 -17.84 16.47 -7.66
C ARG A 363 -16.72 16.89 -6.73
N ALA A 364 -15.59 16.22 -6.82
CA ALA A 364 -14.42 16.56 -6.03
C ALA A 364 -13.18 16.62 -6.92
N GLU A 365 -12.41 17.68 -6.75
CA GLU A 365 -11.09 17.88 -7.33
C GLU A 365 -10.07 18.01 -6.17
N HIS A 366 -8.97 17.28 -6.28
CA HIS A 366 -7.85 17.36 -5.35
C HIS A 366 -6.53 17.50 -6.10
N GLU A 367 -5.79 18.56 -5.80
CA GLU A 367 -4.43 18.76 -6.27
C GLU A 367 -3.43 18.57 -5.11
N LEU A 368 -2.31 17.92 -5.40
CA LEU A 368 -1.16 17.84 -4.50
C LEU A 368 0.10 18.22 -5.27
N LEU A 369 0.75 19.33 -4.88
CA LEU A 369 2.10 19.69 -5.27
C LEU A 369 3.05 19.40 -4.11
N LYS A 370 4.13 18.67 -4.35
CA LYS A 370 5.17 18.32 -3.38
C LYS A 370 6.55 18.63 -3.95
N THR A 371 7.39 19.25 -3.13
CA THR A 371 8.82 19.42 -3.40
C THR A 371 9.61 18.88 -2.23
N LYS A 372 10.51 17.92 -2.49
CA LYS A 372 11.35 17.28 -1.47
C LYS A 372 12.83 17.39 -1.83
N GLY A 373 13.59 18.08 -0.99
CA GLY A 373 15.05 18.10 -1.05
C GLY A 373 15.66 17.23 0.04
N TRP A 374 16.79 16.58 -0.25
CA TRP A 374 17.57 15.87 0.76
C TRP A 374 19.07 16.04 0.54
N LEU A 375 19.83 15.99 1.64
CA LEU A 375 21.28 16.14 1.69
C LEU A 375 21.88 15.13 2.67
N LEU A 376 22.86 14.35 2.23
CA LEU A 376 23.70 13.52 3.09
C LEU A 376 24.86 14.37 3.61
N THR A 377 24.96 14.48 4.92
CA THR A 377 25.95 15.33 5.61
C THR A 377 27.19 14.53 6.05
N GLY A 378 27.52 13.47 5.29
CA GLY A 378 28.66 12.59 5.58
C GLY A 378 28.42 11.76 6.84
N THR A 379 29.19 12.03 7.89
CA THR A 379 29.15 11.25 9.15
C THR A 379 28.00 11.63 10.08
N THR A 380 27.34 12.76 9.88
CA THR A 380 26.29 13.23 10.80
C THR A 380 24.90 12.70 10.48
N GLY A 381 24.57 12.41 9.22
CA GLY A 381 23.27 11.84 8.86
C GLY A 381 22.71 12.30 7.51
N LYS A 382 21.39 12.35 7.43
CA LYS A 382 20.60 12.82 6.28
C LYS A 382 19.65 13.91 6.73
N PHE A 383 19.71 15.05 6.07
CA PHE A 383 18.74 16.14 6.23
C PHE A 383 17.75 16.11 5.07
N SER A 384 16.46 16.27 5.34
CA SER A 384 15.40 16.36 4.35
C SER A 384 14.49 17.54 4.63
N VAL A 385 14.09 18.23 3.58
CA VAL A 385 13.09 19.30 3.62
C VAL A 385 12.00 18.94 2.64
N THR A 386 10.75 18.98 3.09
CA THR A 386 9.59 18.76 2.23
C THR A 386 8.66 19.95 2.35
N TYR A 387 8.23 20.49 1.21
CA TYR A 387 7.15 21.47 1.12
C TYR A 387 6.02 20.85 0.30
N ALA A 388 4.78 21.04 0.73
CA ALA A 388 3.62 20.66 -0.06
C ALA A 388 2.53 21.74 -0.05
N ARG A 389 1.80 21.82 -1.17
CA ARG A 389 0.54 22.55 -1.30
C ARG A 389 -0.53 21.56 -1.71
N GLN A 390 -1.67 21.55 -1.02
CA GLN A 390 -2.86 20.85 -1.48
C GLN A 390 -3.97 21.86 -1.75
N TYR A 391 -4.73 21.64 -2.83
CA TYR A 391 -5.93 22.39 -3.16
C TYR A 391 -7.07 21.41 -3.35
N ASN A 392 -8.21 21.65 -2.71
CA ASN A 392 -9.39 20.81 -2.80
C ASN A 392 -10.59 21.66 -3.15
N LEU A 393 -11.36 21.22 -4.14
CA LEU A 393 -12.60 21.85 -4.53
C LEU A 393 -13.70 20.79 -4.57
N ARG A 394 -14.77 21.02 -3.81
CA ARG A 394 -15.93 20.12 -3.76
C ARG A 394 -17.21 20.86 -4.10
N TYR A 395 -18.03 20.24 -4.92
CA TYR A 395 -19.40 20.64 -5.21
C TYR A 395 -20.35 19.51 -4.79
N GLU A 396 -21.36 19.83 -4.01
CA GLU A 396 -22.45 18.91 -3.68
C GLU A 396 -23.77 19.44 -4.24
N TYR A 397 -24.50 18.54 -4.90
CA TYR A 397 -25.76 18.83 -5.57
C TYR A 397 -26.89 18.04 -4.94
N ASP A 398 -27.94 18.72 -4.50
CA ASP A 398 -29.16 18.14 -3.94
C ASP A 398 -29.97 17.42 -5.01
N LYS A 399 -30.79 16.45 -4.59
CA LYS A 399 -31.84 15.81 -5.42
C LYS A 399 -32.80 16.83 -6.03
N HIS A 400 -33.19 17.86 -5.28
CA HIS A 400 -34.23 18.81 -5.67
C HIS A 400 -33.65 20.16 -6.08
N ARG A 401 -33.93 20.56 -7.32
CA ARG A 401 -33.59 21.89 -7.84
C ARG A 401 -34.47 22.98 -7.20
N PRO A 402 -34.05 24.26 -7.27
CA PRO A 402 -34.91 25.39 -6.94
C PRO A 402 -36.26 25.31 -7.67
N LEU A 403 -37.35 25.67 -6.98
CA LEU A 403 -38.70 25.72 -7.58
C LEU A 403 -38.86 26.85 -8.62
N ASN A 404 -37.89 27.74 -8.72
CA ASN A 404 -37.87 28.85 -9.68
C ASN A 404 -37.09 28.42 -10.92
N ASP A 405 -37.74 28.41 -12.09
CA ASP A 405 -37.13 27.93 -13.34
C ASP A 405 -35.86 28.69 -13.74
N ALA A 406 -35.82 30.01 -13.52
CA ALA A 406 -34.64 30.82 -13.84
C ALA A 406 -33.46 30.46 -12.94
N LEU A 407 -33.69 30.22 -11.64
CA LEU A 407 -32.66 29.75 -10.72
C LEU A 407 -32.28 28.28 -10.97
N ALA A 408 -33.25 27.43 -11.29
CA ALA A 408 -33.02 26.04 -11.64
C ALA A 408 -32.16 25.90 -12.91
N ALA A 409 -32.32 26.82 -13.87
CA ALA A 409 -31.52 26.88 -15.09
C ALA A 409 -30.04 27.22 -14.83
N LEU A 410 -29.70 27.87 -13.70
CA LEU A 410 -28.31 28.13 -13.33
C LEU A 410 -27.57 26.86 -12.89
N ASN A 411 -28.31 25.82 -12.47
CA ASN A 411 -27.77 24.53 -11.99
C ASN A 411 -26.60 24.69 -11.01
N LEU A 412 -26.74 25.59 -10.04
CA LEU A 412 -25.74 25.82 -9.02
C LEU A 412 -25.69 24.66 -8.02
N PRO A 413 -24.51 24.36 -7.45
CA PRO A 413 -24.38 23.46 -6.31
C PRO A 413 -25.02 24.07 -5.07
N GLU A 414 -25.50 23.21 -4.16
CA GLU A 414 -26.04 23.64 -2.87
C GLU A 414 -24.96 23.86 -1.83
N LEU A 415 -23.85 23.13 -1.93
CA LEU A 415 -22.63 23.36 -1.16
C LEU A 415 -21.43 23.38 -2.09
N THR A 416 -20.62 24.43 -1.98
CA THR A 416 -19.27 24.49 -2.55
C THR A 416 -18.29 24.63 -1.41
N TYR A 417 -17.21 23.85 -1.42
CA TYR A 417 -16.11 23.97 -0.48
C TYR A 417 -14.78 24.08 -1.19
N GLU A 418 -13.95 25.01 -0.74
CA GLU A 418 -12.56 25.14 -1.17
C GLU A 418 -11.64 25.04 0.05
N ILE A 419 -10.67 24.12 0.00
CA ILE A 419 -9.61 24.02 1.00
C ILE A 419 -8.27 24.19 0.32
N THR A 420 -7.47 25.12 0.82
CA THR A 420 -6.04 25.20 0.49
C THR A 420 -5.21 24.91 1.74
N SER A 421 -4.23 24.02 1.62
CA SER A 421 -3.27 23.75 2.68
C SER A 421 -1.83 23.91 2.19
N HIS A 422 -0.97 24.40 3.07
CA HIS A 422 0.47 24.46 2.88
C HIS A 422 1.16 23.77 4.05
N SER A 423 2.08 22.86 3.78
CA SER A 423 2.86 22.18 4.81
C SER A 423 4.36 22.24 4.54
N VAL A 424 5.14 22.25 5.61
CA VAL A 424 6.60 22.18 5.60
C VAL A 424 7.06 21.19 6.66
N ASP A 425 7.88 20.22 6.25
CA ASP A 425 8.53 19.26 7.13
C ASP A 425 10.04 19.36 7.03
N LEU A 426 10.71 19.43 8.18
CA LEU A 426 12.16 19.33 8.30
C LEU A 426 12.48 18.04 9.07
N LEU A 427 13.38 17.22 8.52
CA LEU A 427 13.75 15.94 9.11
C LEU A 427 15.26 15.76 9.08
N TRP A 428 15.83 15.45 10.23
CA TRP A 428 17.20 14.98 10.34
C TRP A 428 17.23 13.55 10.85
N GLU A 429 17.80 12.64 10.07
CA GLU A 429 18.05 11.25 10.44
C GLU A 429 19.55 11.09 10.71
N HIS A 430 19.95 10.75 11.94
CA HIS A 430 21.37 10.59 12.24
C HIS A 430 21.87 9.21 11.83
N ASN A 431 23.16 9.12 11.51
CA ASN A 431 23.81 7.85 11.21
C ASN A 431 23.84 6.92 12.43
N SER A 432 23.98 5.61 12.19
CA SER A 432 24.05 4.65 13.29
C SER A 432 25.26 4.89 14.18
N TYR A 433 25.03 5.00 15.49
CA TYR A 433 26.07 5.18 16.50
C TYR A 433 25.87 4.22 17.66
N LYS A 434 26.81 3.29 17.87
CA LYS A 434 26.78 2.28 18.96
C LYS A 434 25.44 1.50 19.04
N GLY A 435 24.85 1.19 17.88
CA GLY A 435 23.57 0.47 17.79
C GLY A 435 22.33 1.36 17.91
N PHE A 436 22.51 2.68 18.06
CA PHE A 436 21.43 3.66 18.03
C PHE A 436 21.22 4.21 16.63
N THR A 437 19.96 4.39 16.24
CA THR A 437 19.50 5.10 15.04
C THR A 437 18.28 5.91 15.40
N GLY A 438 18.08 7.06 14.77
CA GLY A 438 17.02 7.95 15.20
C GLY A 438 16.84 9.13 14.28
N MET A 439 15.79 9.88 14.56
CA MET A 439 15.41 11.05 13.80
C MET A 439 14.83 12.14 14.69
N VAL A 440 15.09 13.38 14.32
CA VAL A 440 14.47 14.57 14.89
C VAL A 440 13.79 15.31 13.75
N GLY A 441 12.55 15.72 13.94
CA GLY A 441 11.84 16.45 12.91
C GLY A 441 10.87 17.49 13.48
N CYS A 442 10.57 18.47 12.66
CA CYS A 442 9.49 19.41 12.92
C CYS A 442 8.61 19.55 11.67
N SER A 443 7.33 19.82 11.90
CA SER A 443 6.30 19.93 10.88
C SER A 443 5.46 21.17 11.16
N GLY A 444 5.10 21.91 10.13
CA GLY A 444 4.15 23.02 10.20
C GLY A 444 3.14 22.93 9.08
N MET A 445 1.88 23.31 9.35
CA MET A 445 0.82 23.37 8.34
C MET A 445 -0.11 24.53 8.62
N THR A 446 -0.56 25.19 7.56
CA THR A 446 -1.71 26.10 7.57
C THR A 446 -2.75 25.58 6.57
N GLN A 447 -4.01 25.59 6.97
CA GLN A 447 -5.14 25.18 6.16
C GLN A 447 -6.23 26.23 6.25
N GLY A 448 -6.73 26.69 5.11
CA GLY A 448 -7.88 27.59 5.01
C GLY A 448 -9.03 26.91 4.29
N ASN A 449 -10.25 27.07 4.82
CA ASN A 449 -11.49 26.61 4.20
C ASN A 449 -12.42 27.79 3.89
N THR A 450 -13.02 27.77 2.71
CA THR A 450 -14.15 28.64 2.38
C THR A 450 -15.34 27.81 1.89
N PHE A 451 -16.55 28.34 2.09
CA PHE A 451 -17.77 27.75 1.55
C PHE A 451 -18.63 28.76 0.78
N GLU A 452 -19.38 28.26 -0.18
CA GLU A 452 -20.47 28.98 -0.84
C GLU A 452 -21.74 28.11 -0.85
N GLY A 453 -22.91 28.75 -0.99
CA GLY A 453 -24.20 28.08 -0.93
C GLY A 453 -24.77 28.04 0.49
N ARG A 454 -25.37 26.91 0.87
CA ARG A 454 -25.95 26.72 2.21
C ARG A 454 -24.83 26.61 3.24
N LYS A 455 -25.01 27.19 4.44
CA LYS A 455 -24.08 26.93 5.55
C LYS A 455 -24.26 25.48 6.00
N PHE A 456 -23.18 24.71 6.03
CA PHE A 456 -23.12 23.41 6.72
C PHE A 456 -21.81 23.34 7.54
N ILE A 457 -20.67 23.59 6.89
CA ILE A 457 -19.38 23.88 7.54
C ILE A 457 -19.00 25.35 7.34
N PRO A 458 -18.60 26.10 8.38
CA PRO A 458 -18.19 27.50 8.26
C PRO A 458 -16.79 27.68 7.65
N ASN A 459 -16.45 28.93 7.32
CA ASN A 459 -15.08 29.29 6.93
C ASN A 459 -14.16 29.15 8.15
N TYR A 460 -12.94 28.66 7.95
CA TYR A 460 -11.98 28.54 9.04
C TYR A 460 -10.53 28.62 8.56
N ILE A 461 -9.63 28.93 9.50
CA ILE A 461 -8.18 28.79 9.36
C ILE A 461 -7.69 27.86 10.47
N ASN A 462 -6.88 26.87 10.12
CA ASN A 462 -6.33 25.90 11.05
C ASN A 462 -4.81 25.85 10.87
N ASN A 463 -4.07 26.27 11.89
CA ASN A 463 -2.62 26.25 11.93
C ASN A 463 -2.14 25.18 12.90
N THR A 464 -1.18 24.36 12.48
CA THR A 464 -0.58 23.32 13.32
C THR A 464 0.93 23.39 13.24
N ALA A 465 1.61 23.17 14.36
CA ALA A 465 3.05 22.96 14.39
C ALA A 465 3.40 21.85 15.37
N GLY A 466 4.43 21.07 15.06
CA GLY A 466 4.88 19.99 15.93
C GLY A 466 6.38 19.72 15.83
N LEU A 467 6.93 19.23 16.93
CA LEU A 467 8.33 18.83 17.07
C LEU A 467 8.38 17.41 17.63
N PHE A 468 9.20 16.55 17.05
CA PHE A 468 9.32 15.17 17.49
C PHE A 468 10.76 14.64 17.44
N VAL A 469 10.97 13.59 18.23
CA VAL A 469 12.19 12.79 18.24
C VAL A 469 11.81 11.32 18.36
N VAL A 470 12.47 10.45 17.59
CA VAL A 470 12.36 8.99 17.69
C VAL A 470 13.76 8.41 17.73
N GLU A 471 14.02 7.57 18.71
CA GLU A 471 15.30 6.88 18.90
C GLU A 471 15.07 5.37 18.95
N ARG A 472 15.94 4.62 18.29
CA ARG A 472 15.93 3.16 18.24
C ARG A 472 17.26 2.63 18.74
N TYR A 473 17.20 1.51 19.44
CA TYR A 473 18.37 0.78 19.88
C TYR A 473 18.25 -0.68 19.45
N ARG A 474 19.20 -1.14 18.62
CA ARG A 474 19.26 -2.55 18.19
C ARG A 474 20.48 -3.24 18.79
N LYS A 475 20.24 -4.38 19.45
CA LYS A 475 21.28 -5.28 19.95
C LYS A 475 20.84 -6.74 19.79
N ASN A 476 21.53 -7.48 18.92
CA ASN A 476 21.24 -8.88 18.63
C ASN A 476 19.76 -9.11 18.27
N LYS A 477 19.03 -9.85 19.11
CA LYS A 477 17.62 -10.22 18.96
C LYS A 477 16.63 -9.15 19.43
N LEU A 478 17.12 -8.07 20.05
CA LEU A 478 16.31 -7.02 20.65
C LEU A 478 16.41 -5.75 19.81
N LEU A 479 15.25 -5.18 19.46
CA LEU A 479 15.12 -3.79 19.03
C LEU A 479 14.18 -3.08 19.99
N LEU A 480 14.62 -1.95 20.51
CA LEU A 480 13.82 -1.01 21.30
C LEU A 480 13.60 0.25 20.48
N GLU A 481 12.41 0.82 20.56
CA GLU A 481 12.09 2.14 20.00
C GLU A 481 11.43 2.99 21.10
N ALA A 482 11.78 4.28 21.14
CA ALA A 482 11.11 5.27 21.96
C ALA A 482 10.98 6.57 21.19
N GLY A 483 9.88 7.27 21.35
CA GLY A 483 9.65 8.53 20.68
C GLY A 483 8.75 9.46 21.48
N ALA A 484 8.91 10.76 21.25
CA ALA A 484 8.14 11.82 21.87
C ALA A 484 7.84 12.91 20.86
N ARG A 485 6.66 13.53 21.00
CA ARG A 485 6.19 14.63 20.16
C ARG A 485 5.39 15.63 20.96
N MET A 486 5.54 16.90 20.64
CA MET A 486 4.67 17.99 21.09
C MET A 486 4.04 18.64 19.86
N ASP A 487 2.73 18.86 19.93
CA ASP A 487 1.96 19.54 18.90
C ASP A 487 1.20 20.72 19.49
N ILE A 488 1.11 21.80 18.71
CA ILE A 488 0.23 22.95 18.95
C ILE A 488 -0.71 23.10 17.75
N ARG A 489 -1.96 23.49 18.02
CA ARG A 489 -2.99 23.72 17.01
C ARG A 489 -3.82 24.94 17.37
N GLU A 490 -3.99 25.83 16.41
CA GLU A 490 -4.79 27.05 16.51
C GLU A 490 -5.85 26.99 15.41
N LEU A 491 -7.12 26.93 15.80
CA LEU A 491 -8.27 26.89 14.89
C LEU A 491 -9.08 28.17 15.10
N THR A 492 -9.23 28.96 14.04
CA THR A 492 -10.09 30.14 13.99
C THR A 492 -11.26 29.87 13.06
N VAL A 493 -12.49 29.91 13.59
CA VAL A 493 -13.73 29.70 12.84
C VAL A 493 -14.45 31.03 12.66
N TYR A 494 -14.94 31.31 11.45
CA TYR A 494 -15.68 32.51 11.12
C TYR A 494 -17.16 32.19 10.89
N GLU A 495 -18.01 32.71 11.75
CA GLU A 495 -19.46 32.59 11.64
C GLU A 495 -20.09 33.95 11.32
N LYS A 496 -21.16 33.93 10.53
CA LYS A 496 -21.97 35.12 10.26
C LYS A 496 -23.26 35.06 11.08
N GLU A 497 -23.33 35.84 12.14
CA GLU A 497 -24.50 35.95 13.02
C GLU A 497 -25.15 37.32 12.83
N ASN A 498 -26.43 37.37 12.47
CA ASN A 498 -27.19 38.62 12.27
C ASN A 498 -26.52 39.62 11.31
N GLY A 499 -25.78 39.13 10.32
CA GLY A 499 -25.06 39.96 9.34
C GLY A 499 -23.66 40.38 9.75
N ILE A 500 -23.23 40.10 10.99
CA ILE A 500 -21.91 40.40 11.53
C ILE A 500 -21.06 39.14 11.46
N VAL A 501 -19.80 39.28 11.02
CA VAL A 501 -18.84 38.17 11.03
C VAL A 501 -18.15 38.14 12.38
N ASN A 502 -18.40 37.09 13.15
CA ASN A 502 -17.74 36.77 14.41
C ASN A 502 -16.63 35.74 14.17
N SER A 503 -15.55 35.82 14.95
CA SER A 503 -14.46 34.82 14.94
C SER A 503 -14.34 34.13 16.29
N TYR A 504 -14.22 32.81 16.27
CA TYR A 504 -14.06 31.96 17.46
C TYR A 504 -12.72 31.24 17.37
N GLU A 505 -11.91 31.36 18.41
CA GLU A 505 -10.55 30.81 18.45
C GLU A 505 -10.47 29.64 19.43
N TYR A 506 -9.88 28.54 18.96
CA TYR A 506 -9.62 27.34 19.73
C TYR A 506 -8.12 27.02 19.70
N ASN A 507 -7.52 26.93 20.88
CA ASN A 507 -6.09 26.68 21.04
C ASN A 507 -5.87 25.36 21.78
N TYR A 508 -5.17 24.44 21.12
CA TYR A 508 -4.88 23.12 21.65
C TYR A 508 -3.38 22.86 21.66
N GLN A 509 -2.90 22.22 22.72
CA GLN A 509 -1.54 21.73 22.80
C GLN A 509 -1.53 20.40 23.53
N ASN A 510 -0.70 19.45 23.10
CA ASN A 510 -0.58 18.19 23.79
C ASN A 510 0.72 17.46 23.45
N PHE A 511 1.05 16.47 24.29
CA PHE A 511 2.20 15.59 24.12
C PHE A 511 1.75 14.19 23.68
N SER A 512 2.53 13.58 22.79
CA SER A 512 2.40 12.17 22.42
C SER A 512 3.71 11.45 22.69
N GLY A 513 3.63 10.18 23.08
CA GLY A 513 4.80 9.33 23.29
C GLY A 513 4.56 7.92 22.78
N THR A 514 5.60 7.27 22.32
CA THR A 514 5.55 5.87 21.86
C THR A 514 6.75 5.11 22.40
N THR A 515 6.56 3.85 22.77
CA THR A 515 7.64 2.91 23.00
C THR A 515 7.29 1.55 22.42
N GLY A 516 8.27 0.88 21.83
CA GLY A 516 8.08 -0.41 21.22
C GLY A 516 9.26 -1.34 21.41
N VAL A 517 8.97 -2.64 21.38
CA VAL A 517 9.95 -3.70 21.55
C VAL A 517 9.70 -4.75 20.48
N ILE A 518 10.74 -5.12 19.74
CA ILE A 518 10.79 -6.36 18.96
C ILE A 518 11.79 -7.29 19.63
N TYR A 519 11.36 -8.52 19.91
CA TYR A 519 12.22 -9.57 20.42
C TYR A 519 12.14 -10.84 19.53
N ASP A 520 13.22 -11.11 18.83
CA ASP A 520 13.41 -12.31 18.00
C ASP A 520 13.80 -13.50 18.90
N VAL A 521 12.81 -14.15 19.54
CA VAL A 521 13.00 -15.30 20.43
C VAL A 521 13.87 -16.36 19.72
N THR A 522 13.48 -16.70 18.49
CA THR A 522 14.24 -17.56 17.56
C THR A 522 14.23 -16.92 16.17
N LYS A 523 14.82 -17.59 15.17
CA LYS A 523 14.73 -17.16 13.78
C LYS A 523 13.32 -17.28 13.18
N ASN A 524 12.39 -17.93 13.88
CA ASN A 524 11.04 -18.29 13.39
C ASN A 524 9.93 -17.75 14.29
N ILE A 525 10.28 -17.11 15.41
CA ILE A 525 9.35 -16.61 16.42
C ILE A 525 9.77 -15.19 16.76
N ARG A 526 8.91 -14.23 16.47
CA ARG A 526 9.07 -12.83 16.81
C ARG A 526 7.90 -12.39 17.67
N ILE A 527 8.22 -11.69 18.76
CA ILE A 527 7.23 -11.02 19.59
C ILE A 527 7.46 -9.52 19.45
N THR A 528 6.36 -8.80 19.25
CA THR A 528 6.35 -7.35 19.13
C THR A 528 5.37 -6.80 20.15
N ALA A 529 5.76 -5.76 20.87
CA ALA A 529 4.89 -5.04 21.80
C ALA A 529 5.07 -3.54 21.62
N ASN A 530 3.97 -2.79 21.55
CA ASN A 530 3.97 -1.33 21.42
C ASN A 530 3.00 -0.72 22.41
N LEU A 531 3.41 0.41 22.99
CA LEU A 531 2.59 1.28 23.82
C LEU A 531 2.71 2.69 23.26
N GLY A 532 1.59 3.38 23.09
CA GLY A 532 1.59 4.72 22.53
C GLY A 532 0.47 5.57 23.10
N THR A 533 0.69 6.88 23.10
CA THR A 533 -0.37 7.88 23.29
C THR A 533 -0.54 8.69 22.02
N ALA A 534 -1.78 9.03 21.72
CA ALA A 534 -2.12 9.97 20.66
C ALA A 534 -3.30 10.83 21.09
N TRP A 535 -3.44 11.98 20.45
CA TRP A 535 -4.54 12.89 20.73
C TRP A 535 -5.03 13.52 19.44
N ARG A 536 -6.25 14.05 19.48
CA ARG A 536 -6.87 14.72 18.34
C ARG A 536 -7.74 15.86 18.84
N ALA A 537 -7.58 17.04 18.27
CA ALA A 537 -8.54 18.13 18.49
C ALA A 537 -9.85 17.84 17.73
N PRO A 538 -11.02 18.31 18.25
CA PRO A 538 -12.26 18.24 17.50
C PRO A 538 -12.09 18.88 16.11
N ALA A 539 -12.61 18.22 15.09
CA ALA A 539 -12.62 18.74 13.74
C ALA A 539 -13.76 19.76 13.58
N VAL A 540 -13.65 20.65 12.58
CA VAL A 540 -14.63 21.73 12.40
C VAL A 540 -16.04 21.19 12.15
N ASN A 541 -16.18 20.06 11.45
CA ASN A 541 -17.47 19.39 11.27
C ASN A 541 -18.05 18.84 12.58
N GLU A 542 -17.23 18.38 13.50
CA GLU A 542 -17.70 17.90 14.80
C GLU A 542 -18.19 19.05 15.69
N LEU A 543 -17.57 20.23 15.53
CA LEU A 543 -17.93 21.44 16.28
C LEU A 543 -19.12 22.21 15.67
N TYR A 544 -19.20 22.31 14.33
CA TYR A 544 -20.04 23.28 13.63
C TYR A 544 -20.95 22.71 12.54
N SER A 545 -20.97 21.40 12.28
CA SER A 545 -21.98 20.84 11.35
C SER A 545 -23.38 21.27 11.80
N ASP A 546 -24.14 21.89 10.91
CA ASP A 546 -25.48 22.38 11.25
C ASP A 546 -26.44 22.15 10.07
N GLY A 547 -27.06 20.97 10.07
CA GLY A 547 -28.19 20.67 9.21
C GLY A 547 -27.95 19.50 8.26
N LEU A 548 -28.66 19.52 7.14
CA LEU A 548 -28.67 18.43 6.16
C LEU A 548 -27.32 18.31 5.46
N HIS A 549 -26.74 17.11 5.45
CA HIS A 549 -25.62 16.73 4.60
C HIS A 549 -26.17 15.85 3.47
N HIS A 550 -26.22 16.40 2.25
CA HIS A 550 -26.92 15.73 1.15
C HIS A 550 -26.22 14.47 0.67
N GLY A 551 -24.89 14.46 0.65
CA GLY A 551 -24.11 13.27 0.32
C GLY A 551 -24.45 12.07 1.21
N ALA A 552 -24.66 12.32 2.51
CA ALA A 552 -25.04 11.30 3.50
C ALA A 552 -26.54 11.01 3.59
N ALA A 553 -27.40 11.88 3.00
CA ALA A 553 -28.85 11.89 3.22
C ALA A 553 -29.20 11.86 4.73
N ALA A 554 -28.52 12.69 5.51
CA ALA A 554 -28.63 12.74 6.97
C ALA A 554 -28.53 14.18 7.48
N ILE A 555 -29.08 14.46 8.66
CA ILE A 555 -28.84 15.72 9.38
C ILE A 555 -27.74 15.48 10.40
N GLU A 556 -26.70 16.30 10.36
CA GLU A 556 -25.61 16.27 11.34
C GLU A 556 -25.62 17.56 12.16
N ILE A 557 -25.47 17.42 13.48
CA ILE A 557 -25.45 18.51 14.44
C ILE A 557 -24.16 18.43 15.25
N GLY A 558 -23.34 19.48 15.12
CA GLY A 558 -22.10 19.68 15.85
C GLY A 558 -22.31 20.11 17.30
N ASP A 559 -21.24 20.06 18.07
CA ASP A 559 -21.20 20.52 19.45
C ASP A 559 -19.94 21.36 19.67
N THR A 560 -20.10 22.65 19.94
CA THR A 560 -18.96 23.57 20.13
C THR A 560 -18.27 23.42 21.48
N SER A 561 -18.81 22.58 22.38
CA SER A 561 -18.24 22.30 23.70
C SER A 561 -17.25 21.13 23.72
N LEU A 562 -17.09 20.42 22.60
CA LEU A 562 -16.21 19.26 22.50
C LEU A 562 -14.76 19.62 22.82
N VAL A 563 -14.06 18.71 23.49
CA VAL A 563 -12.65 18.84 23.89
C VAL A 563 -11.76 17.82 23.15
N PRO A 564 -10.43 17.92 23.19
CA PRO A 564 -9.57 16.97 22.50
C PRO A 564 -9.68 15.52 23.01
N GLU A 565 -9.82 14.58 22.09
CA GLU A 565 -9.70 13.14 22.37
C GLU A 565 -8.27 12.80 22.77
N LYS A 566 -8.12 11.93 23.78
CA LYS A 566 -6.80 11.44 24.22
C LYS A 566 -6.82 9.92 24.32
N SER A 567 -5.86 9.28 23.69
CA SER A 567 -5.81 7.82 23.56
C SER A 567 -4.56 7.22 24.18
N TRP A 568 -4.74 6.06 24.80
CA TRP A 568 -3.70 5.16 25.26
C TRP A 568 -3.87 3.82 24.54
N ASN A 569 -2.90 3.47 23.70
CA ASN A 569 -2.95 2.30 22.86
C ASN A 569 -1.86 1.31 23.26
N ALA A 570 -2.23 0.03 23.30
CA ALA A 570 -1.33 -1.10 23.52
C ALA A 570 -1.59 -2.18 22.47
N ILE A 571 -0.54 -2.66 21.80
CA ILE A 571 -0.62 -3.75 20.82
C ILE A 571 0.48 -4.75 21.11
N VAL A 572 0.11 -6.04 21.16
CA VAL A 572 1.05 -7.15 21.25
C VAL A 572 0.81 -8.12 20.11
N SER A 573 1.87 -8.43 19.37
CA SER A 573 1.81 -9.30 18.20
C SER A 573 2.79 -10.46 18.35
N LEU A 574 2.32 -11.66 18.03
CA LEU A 574 3.11 -12.88 17.90
C LEU A 574 3.17 -13.26 16.42
N MET A 575 4.39 -13.34 15.88
CA MET A 575 4.64 -13.82 14.53
C MET A 575 5.39 -15.15 14.60
N LEU A 576 4.78 -16.19 14.06
CA LEU A 576 5.36 -17.52 13.89
C LEU A 576 5.52 -17.78 12.40
N PHE A 577 6.75 -17.94 11.93
CA PHE A 577 7.00 -18.15 10.51
C PHE A 577 8.00 -19.27 10.30
N ASN A 578 7.62 -20.21 9.45
CA ASN A 578 8.48 -21.23 8.89
C ASN A 578 8.37 -21.11 7.37
N HIS A 579 9.47 -20.70 6.74
CA HIS A 579 9.54 -20.36 5.31
C HIS A 579 8.88 -21.39 4.39
N ASP A 580 8.88 -22.67 4.77
CA ASP A 580 8.39 -23.75 3.90
C ASP A 580 6.98 -24.24 4.27
N LYS A 581 6.40 -23.81 5.40
CA LYS A 581 5.17 -24.45 5.92
C LYS A 581 4.08 -23.50 6.40
N PHE A 582 4.42 -22.46 7.15
CA PHE A 582 3.39 -21.59 7.70
C PHE A 582 3.88 -20.19 8.02
N ALA A 583 2.97 -19.22 7.94
CA ALA A 583 3.13 -17.88 8.48
C ALA A 583 1.87 -17.53 9.26
N ILE A 584 2.02 -17.36 10.57
CA ILE A 584 0.94 -17.05 11.51
C ILE A 584 1.28 -15.73 12.18
N GLU A 585 0.34 -14.80 12.15
CA GLU A 585 0.38 -13.54 12.87
C GLU A 585 -0.88 -13.43 13.72
N ILE A 586 -0.71 -13.19 15.02
CA ILE A 586 -1.82 -12.96 15.94
C ILE A 586 -1.49 -11.69 16.71
N SER A 587 -2.39 -10.72 16.69
CA SER A 587 -2.24 -9.44 17.34
C SER A 587 -3.42 -9.17 18.28
N GLY A 588 -3.14 -8.87 19.54
CA GLY A 588 -4.11 -8.37 20.49
C GLY A 588 -3.90 -6.87 20.70
N TYR A 589 -4.99 -6.11 20.78
CA TYR A 589 -4.93 -4.66 20.97
C TYR A 589 -5.94 -4.17 22.01
N TYR A 590 -5.57 -3.07 22.66
CA TYR A 590 -6.37 -2.36 23.64
C TYR A 590 -6.16 -0.85 23.45
N ASN A 591 -7.23 -0.09 23.35
CA ASN A 591 -7.23 1.36 23.20
C ASN A 591 -8.22 1.96 24.19
N LEU A 592 -7.72 2.78 25.12
CA LEU A 592 -8.54 3.60 25.99
C LEU A 592 -8.54 5.02 25.42
N ILE A 593 -9.70 5.53 25.04
CA ILE A 593 -9.86 6.88 24.49
C ILE A 593 -10.73 7.68 25.44
N ASN A 594 -10.11 8.69 26.07
CA ASN A 594 -10.85 9.68 26.83
C ASN A 594 -11.50 10.71 25.91
N ASP A 595 -12.70 11.13 26.28
CA ASP A 595 -13.50 12.12 25.55
C ASP A 595 -13.75 11.69 24.09
N PHE A 596 -14.03 10.39 23.83
CA PHE A 596 -14.23 9.86 22.48
C PHE A 596 -15.43 10.51 21.78
N ILE A 597 -15.19 11.14 20.63
CA ILE A 597 -16.22 11.87 19.86
C ILE A 597 -16.98 10.91 18.94
N TYR A 598 -18.30 10.82 19.02
CA TYR A 598 -19.08 9.93 18.15
C TYR A 598 -20.40 10.54 17.72
N LEU A 599 -20.89 10.09 16.57
CA LEU A 599 -22.21 10.45 16.06
C LEU A 599 -23.27 9.56 16.70
N LYS A 600 -24.09 10.15 17.54
CA LYS A 600 -25.23 9.48 18.18
C LYS A 600 -26.52 9.76 17.40
N PRO A 601 -27.31 8.73 17.02
CA PRO A 601 -28.61 8.94 16.42
C PRO A 601 -29.56 9.68 17.35
N VAL A 602 -30.37 10.58 16.79
CA VAL A 602 -31.41 11.33 17.50
C VAL A 602 -32.77 10.84 17.01
N LEU A 603 -33.47 10.06 17.84
CA LEU A 603 -34.79 9.52 17.52
C LEU A 603 -35.93 10.42 18.03
N PRO A 604 -37.04 10.59 17.29
CA PRO A 604 -37.31 10.11 15.92
C PRO A 604 -36.59 10.93 14.83
N PRO A 605 -36.56 10.46 13.55
CA PRO A 605 -35.95 11.21 12.45
C PRO A 605 -36.62 12.58 12.23
N THR A 606 -35.87 13.51 11.64
CA THR A 606 -36.32 14.91 11.49
C THR A 606 -36.94 15.15 10.11
N LEU A 607 -38.12 15.76 10.10
CA LEU A 607 -38.75 16.29 8.88
C LEU A 607 -38.29 17.73 8.62
N THR A 608 -37.88 18.00 7.38
CA THR A 608 -37.49 19.32 6.90
C THR A 608 -38.29 19.68 5.64
N ILE A 609 -38.14 20.91 5.16
CA ILE A 609 -38.70 21.31 3.85
C ILE A 609 -38.05 20.57 2.66
N ARG A 610 -36.92 19.89 2.87
CA ARG A 610 -36.19 19.13 1.84
C ARG A 610 -36.44 17.62 1.90
N GLY A 611 -37.16 17.14 2.92
CA GLY A 611 -37.42 15.71 3.14
C GLY A 611 -37.29 15.30 4.60
N ALA A 612 -37.51 14.01 4.85
CA ALA A 612 -37.30 13.36 6.13
C ALA A 612 -35.95 12.64 6.14
N PHE A 613 -35.15 12.86 7.19
CA PHE A 613 -33.79 12.36 7.27
C PHE A 613 -33.47 11.77 8.64
N PRO A 614 -32.66 10.71 8.69
CA PRO A 614 -31.92 10.34 9.90
C PRO A 614 -31.10 11.53 10.42
N THR A 615 -31.27 11.85 11.70
CA THR A 615 -30.53 12.89 12.42
C THR A 615 -29.50 12.29 13.36
N TYR A 616 -28.32 12.90 13.41
CA TYR A 616 -27.22 12.52 14.29
C TYR A 616 -26.63 13.76 14.96
N ARG A 617 -26.16 13.59 16.20
CA ARG A 617 -25.47 14.62 16.97
C ARG A 617 -24.10 14.11 17.39
N TYR A 618 -23.08 14.97 17.31
CA TYR A 618 -21.78 14.69 17.91
C TYR A 618 -21.88 14.77 19.44
N GLU A 619 -21.48 13.70 20.12
CA GLU A 619 -21.35 13.64 21.59
C GLU A 619 -19.95 13.12 21.96
N GLN A 620 -19.56 13.27 23.24
CA GLN A 620 -18.34 12.70 23.81
C GLN A 620 -18.65 11.73 24.93
N ALA A 621 -17.84 10.67 25.04
CA ALA A 621 -17.80 9.79 26.20
C ALA A 621 -16.44 9.09 26.32
N ASP A 622 -16.01 8.69 27.52
CA ASP A 622 -14.88 7.77 27.64
C ASP A 622 -15.19 6.40 26.99
N ALA A 623 -14.24 5.88 26.21
CA ALA A 623 -14.43 4.65 25.45
C ALA A 623 -13.24 3.69 25.50
N THR A 624 -13.52 2.38 25.60
CA THR A 624 -12.52 1.32 25.47
C THR A 624 -12.77 0.50 24.20
N LEU A 625 -11.78 0.40 23.32
CA LEU A 625 -11.78 -0.49 22.16
C LEU A 625 -10.71 -1.57 22.30
N LYS A 626 -11.11 -2.85 22.20
CA LYS A 626 -10.19 -3.99 22.32
C LYS A 626 -10.54 -5.11 21.37
N GLY A 627 -9.55 -5.88 20.95
CA GLY A 627 -9.78 -6.90 19.95
C GLY A 627 -8.60 -7.78 19.62
N ILE A 628 -8.84 -8.66 18.66
CA ILE A 628 -7.87 -9.63 18.15
C ILE A 628 -7.93 -9.61 16.62
N ASP A 629 -6.74 -9.51 16.02
CA ASP A 629 -6.50 -9.74 14.60
C ASP A 629 -5.69 -11.03 14.46
N ALA A 630 -6.08 -11.92 13.54
CA ALA A 630 -5.32 -13.12 13.25
C ALA A 630 -5.21 -13.35 11.74
N MET A 631 -4.02 -13.71 11.28
CA MET A 631 -3.73 -14.15 9.91
C MET A 631 -2.95 -15.46 9.97
N VAL A 632 -3.41 -16.46 9.22
CA VAL A 632 -2.77 -17.76 9.10
C VAL A 632 -2.60 -18.08 7.63
N ARG A 633 -1.38 -18.37 7.21
CA ARG A 633 -1.06 -19.02 5.92
C ARG A 633 -0.40 -20.35 6.20
N TYR A 634 -0.87 -21.40 5.53
CA TYR A 634 -0.39 -22.76 5.71
C TYR A 634 -0.21 -23.45 4.37
N HIS A 635 1.01 -23.82 4.03
CA HIS A 635 1.33 -24.60 2.84
C HIS A 635 0.98 -26.06 3.12
N LEU A 636 -0.21 -26.49 2.68
CA LEU A 636 -0.67 -27.87 2.79
C LEU A 636 0.14 -28.79 1.88
N THR A 637 0.48 -28.30 0.69
CA THR A 637 1.40 -28.92 -0.28
C THR A 637 2.21 -27.81 -0.97
N ASP A 638 3.21 -28.17 -1.77
CA ASP A 638 3.97 -27.22 -2.60
C ASP A 638 3.10 -26.44 -3.61
N HIS A 639 1.87 -26.91 -3.84
CA HIS A 639 0.91 -26.33 -4.79
C HIS A 639 -0.37 -25.83 -4.13
N THR A 640 -0.52 -25.94 -2.81
CA THR A 640 -1.76 -25.56 -2.13
C THR A 640 -1.44 -24.82 -0.84
N GLU A 641 -1.78 -23.54 -0.82
CA GLU A 641 -1.75 -22.71 0.38
C GLU A 641 -3.17 -22.52 0.90
N LEU A 642 -3.38 -22.76 2.19
CA LEU A 642 -4.59 -22.39 2.90
C LEU A 642 -4.36 -21.06 3.61
N HIS A 643 -5.34 -20.16 3.54
CA HIS A 643 -5.30 -18.91 4.27
C HIS A 643 -6.54 -18.75 5.15
N MET A 644 -6.36 -18.13 6.31
CA MET A 644 -7.42 -17.72 7.22
C MET A 644 -7.11 -16.34 7.79
N ARG A 645 -8.14 -15.52 7.93
CA ARG A 645 -8.12 -14.22 8.58
C ARG A 645 -9.30 -14.10 9.54
N ALA A 646 -9.07 -13.45 10.67
CA ALA A 646 -10.12 -13.12 11.63
C ALA A 646 -9.87 -11.72 12.20
N ASP A 647 -10.92 -10.90 12.20
CA ASP A 647 -10.87 -9.51 12.66
C ASP A 647 -12.03 -9.30 13.65
N ILE A 648 -11.70 -9.07 14.93
CA ILE A 648 -12.68 -9.00 16.03
C ILE A 648 -12.41 -7.75 16.86
N VAL A 649 -13.42 -6.88 17.01
CA VAL A 649 -13.36 -5.65 17.81
C VAL A 649 -14.54 -5.53 18.77
N ARG A 650 -14.29 -5.07 19.99
CA ARG A 650 -15.30 -4.71 20.99
C ARG A 650 -15.04 -3.28 21.43
N ALA A 651 -16.04 -2.43 21.32
CA ALA A 651 -15.97 -1.03 21.74
C ALA A 651 -17.06 -0.75 22.77
N PHE A 652 -16.69 -0.16 23.89
CA PHE A 652 -17.55 0.05 25.04
C PHE A 652 -17.51 1.53 25.44
N ASN A 653 -18.69 2.11 25.70
CA ASN A 653 -18.87 3.43 26.27
C ASN A 653 -18.90 3.27 27.80
N GLU A 654 -17.87 3.81 28.46
CA GLU A 654 -17.64 3.65 29.90
C GLU A 654 -18.65 4.46 30.74
N GLU A 655 -19.18 5.55 30.20
CA GLU A 655 -20.16 6.40 30.88
C GLU A 655 -21.57 5.81 30.84
N ALA A 656 -21.96 5.27 29.67
CA ALA A 656 -23.25 4.61 29.49
C ALA A 656 -23.25 3.17 30.04
N ASN A 657 -22.07 2.59 30.30
CA ASN A 657 -21.88 1.19 30.63
C ASN A 657 -22.55 0.25 29.61
N ASP A 658 -22.36 0.55 28.33
CA ASP A 658 -22.91 -0.19 27.19
C ASP A 658 -21.98 -0.13 25.97
N PHE A 659 -22.26 -0.89 24.91
CA PHE A 659 -21.46 -0.90 23.69
C PHE A 659 -21.58 0.41 22.89
N LEU A 660 -20.54 0.74 22.14
CA LEU A 660 -20.63 1.79 21.11
C LEU A 660 -21.31 1.25 19.84
N GLN A 661 -22.20 2.04 19.26
CA GLN A 661 -22.79 1.80 17.95
C GLN A 661 -21.79 2.04 16.81
N MET A 662 -22.16 1.65 15.58
CA MET A 662 -21.35 1.84 14.36
C MET A 662 -19.97 1.17 14.42
N MET A 663 -19.88 0.05 15.13
CA MET A 663 -18.68 -0.77 15.24
C MET A 663 -18.75 -2.00 14.33
N PRO A 664 -17.61 -2.41 13.72
CA PRO A 664 -17.56 -3.57 12.83
C PRO A 664 -18.10 -4.85 13.48
N ALA A 665 -18.79 -5.66 12.68
CA ALA A 665 -19.16 -7.01 13.06
C ALA A 665 -17.93 -7.95 13.05
N ASP A 666 -18.06 -9.11 13.70
CA ASP A 666 -17.01 -10.14 13.64
C ASP A 666 -16.87 -10.65 12.20
N HIS A 667 -15.66 -10.59 11.67
CA HIS A 667 -15.35 -10.94 10.29
C HIS A 667 -14.32 -12.08 10.23
N PHE A 668 -14.61 -13.06 9.38
CA PHE A 668 -13.74 -14.19 9.13
C PHE A 668 -13.60 -14.40 7.62
N GLU A 669 -12.38 -14.63 7.17
CA GLU A 669 -12.12 -15.06 5.79
C GLU A 669 -11.29 -16.33 5.82
N TYR A 670 -11.64 -17.28 4.96
CA TYR A 670 -10.86 -18.52 4.82
C TYR A 670 -10.91 -18.97 3.37
N GLY A 671 -9.80 -19.52 2.89
CA GLY A 671 -9.70 -19.91 1.50
C GLY A 671 -8.45 -20.73 1.19
N ALA A 672 -8.33 -21.08 -0.08
CA ALA A 672 -7.23 -21.85 -0.61
C ALA A 672 -6.74 -21.25 -1.93
N THR A 673 -5.42 -21.17 -2.07
CA THR A 673 -4.73 -20.85 -3.31
C THR A 673 -4.08 -22.12 -3.85
N ILE A 674 -4.40 -22.48 -5.09
CA ILE A 674 -3.90 -23.65 -5.79
C ILE A 674 -3.01 -23.16 -6.94
N ASN A 675 -1.70 -23.41 -6.82
CA ASN A 675 -0.74 -23.13 -7.89
C ASN A 675 -0.80 -24.26 -8.92
N LEU A 676 -1.16 -23.91 -10.15
CA LEU A 676 -1.28 -24.86 -11.26
C LEU A 676 0.04 -24.94 -12.04
N PRO A 677 0.35 -26.10 -12.65
CA PRO A 677 1.51 -26.22 -13.52
C PRO A 677 1.51 -25.19 -14.65
N GLU A 678 2.70 -24.73 -15.02
CA GLU A 678 2.89 -23.88 -16.20
C GLU A 678 2.53 -24.64 -17.49
N TRP A 679 1.89 -23.96 -18.45
CA TRP A 679 1.45 -24.60 -19.69
C TRP A 679 1.69 -23.72 -20.92
N LYS A 680 2.55 -24.21 -21.83
CA LYS A 680 2.93 -23.51 -23.07
C LYS A 680 3.45 -22.08 -22.81
N LYS A 681 2.58 -21.08 -22.99
CA LYS A 681 2.89 -19.65 -22.87
C LYS A 681 2.46 -19.07 -21.52
N THR A 682 1.84 -19.87 -20.66
CA THR A 682 1.34 -19.43 -19.36
C THR A 682 2.36 -19.70 -18.26
N LYS A 683 2.49 -18.76 -17.33
CA LYS A 683 3.40 -18.77 -16.17
C LYS A 683 2.63 -18.35 -14.92
N SER A 684 3.09 -18.76 -13.74
CA SER A 684 2.48 -18.40 -12.44
C SER A 684 0.95 -18.62 -12.40
N ASN A 685 0.50 -19.76 -12.92
CA ASN A 685 -0.93 -20.09 -12.97
C ASN A 685 -1.44 -20.36 -11.55
N HIS A 686 -2.55 -19.73 -11.15
CA HIS A 686 -3.15 -20.00 -9.86
C HIS A 686 -4.67 -19.91 -9.89
N LEU A 687 -5.30 -20.61 -8.96
CA LEU A 687 -6.72 -20.50 -8.62
C LEU A 687 -6.84 -20.18 -7.15
N LEU A 688 -7.69 -19.22 -6.78
CA LEU A 688 -8.04 -18.94 -5.40
C LEU A 688 -9.54 -19.11 -5.22
N VAL A 689 -9.94 -19.70 -4.11
CA VAL A 689 -11.32 -19.72 -3.64
C VAL A 689 -11.33 -19.26 -2.20
N SER A 690 -12.15 -18.27 -1.86
CA SER A 690 -12.29 -17.79 -0.49
C SER A 690 -13.75 -17.61 -0.10
N VAL A 691 -14.01 -17.77 1.19
CA VAL A 691 -15.31 -17.54 1.83
C VAL A 691 -15.12 -16.40 2.81
N ASN A 692 -15.90 -15.34 2.62
CA ASN A 692 -15.97 -14.19 3.50
C ASN A 692 -17.24 -14.32 4.34
N GLN A 693 -17.10 -14.39 5.66
CA GLN A 693 -18.18 -14.59 6.61
C GLN A 693 -18.22 -13.42 7.58
N VAL A 694 -19.32 -12.68 7.57
CA VAL A 694 -19.61 -11.59 8.50
C VAL A 694 -20.75 -12.02 9.40
N LEU A 695 -20.51 -12.01 10.71
CA LEU A 695 -21.55 -12.36 11.69
C LEU A 695 -22.51 -11.19 11.89
N ARG A 696 -23.68 -11.47 12.45
CA ARG A 696 -24.61 -10.41 12.86
C ARG A 696 -24.00 -9.58 13.99
N GLN A 697 -24.09 -8.26 13.89
CA GLN A 697 -23.71 -7.36 14.99
C GLN A 697 -24.78 -7.39 16.08
N HIS A 698 -24.38 -7.77 17.30
CA HIS A 698 -25.25 -7.83 18.48
C HIS A 698 -24.82 -6.87 19.59
N ARG A 699 -23.66 -6.21 19.45
CA ARG A 699 -23.05 -5.36 20.46
C ARG A 699 -23.34 -3.90 20.13
N VAL A 700 -24.60 -3.52 20.29
CA VAL A 700 -25.12 -2.17 20.09
C VAL A 700 -26.10 -1.88 21.22
N PRO A 701 -26.25 -0.63 21.66
CA PRO A 701 -27.29 -0.27 22.63
C PRO A 701 -28.71 -0.63 22.15
N ASP A 702 -29.64 -0.76 23.09
CA ASP A 702 -31.06 -0.81 22.76
C ASP A 702 -31.47 0.51 22.10
N GLU A 703 -32.28 0.44 21.04
CA GLU A 703 -32.66 1.61 20.21
C GLU A 703 -31.46 2.43 19.69
N ALA A 704 -30.29 1.78 19.50
CA ALA A 704 -29.06 2.44 19.10
C ALA A 704 -29.10 3.15 17.73
N ASP A 705 -30.06 2.81 16.87
CA ASP A 705 -30.18 3.37 15.52
C ASP A 705 -31.61 3.21 14.96
N TYR A 706 -31.87 3.83 13.80
CA TYR A 706 -33.17 3.80 13.10
C TYR A 706 -33.62 2.41 12.65
N VAL A 707 -32.69 1.51 12.36
CA VAL A 707 -32.96 0.10 12.01
C VAL A 707 -32.07 -0.82 12.81
N ALA A 708 -32.59 -2.00 13.15
CA ALA A 708 -31.81 -3.03 13.84
C ALA A 708 -30.64 -3.51 12.96
N PRO A 709 -29.53 -3.99 13.56
CA PRO A 709 -28.45 -4.59 12.80
C PRO A 709 -28.95 -5.71 11.87
N PRO A 710 -28.53 -5.71 10.58
CA PRO A 710 -28.97 -6.72 9.61
C PRO A 710 -28.45 -8.12 9.97
N SER A 711 -28.95 -9.15 9.30
CA SER A 711 -28.42 -10.51 9.44
C SER A 711 -26.95 -10.61 9.02
N GLY A 712 -26.21 -11.52 9.64
CA GLY A 712 -24.91 -11.92 9.13
C GLY A 712 -25.03 -12.56 7.75
N TYR A 713 -23.93 -12.59 7.00
CA TYR A 713 -23.90 -13.05 5.62
C TYR A 713 -22.62 -13.80 5.28
N VAL A 714 -22.66 -14.56 4.19
CA VAL A 714 -21.53 -15.33 3.66
C VAL A 714 -21.41 -15.09 2.16
N LEU A 715 -20.22 -14.71 1.71
CA LEU A 715 -19.89 -14.49 0.31
C LEU A 715 -18.83 -15.50 -0.12
N LEU A 716 -19.08 -16.19 -1.24
CA LEU A 716 -18.10 -17.03 -1.91
C LEU A 716 -17.42 -16.21 -3.01
N ASN A 717 -16.09 -16.21 -3.02
CA ASN A 717 -15.28 -15.53 -4.02
C ASN A 717 -14.37 -16.53 -4.72
N ALA A 718 -14.00 -16.23 -5.96
CA ALA A 718 -13.05 -17.03 -6.73
C ALA A 718 -12.16 -16.15 -7.59
N GLU A 719 -10.92 -16.57 -7.82
CA GLU A 719 -9.97 -15.91 -8.70
C GLU A 719 -9.17 -16.93 -9.52
N ALA A 720 -8.83 -16.57 -10.75
CA ALA A 720 -7.90 -17.29 -11.60
C ALA A 720 -6.92 -16.30 -12.22
N GLY A 721 -5.62 -16.53 -12.06
CA GLY A 721 -4.57 -15.65 -12.58
C GLY A 721 -3.48 -16.40 -13.34
N THR A 722 -2.85 -15.69 -14.28
CA THR A 722 -1.72 -16.20 -15.08
C THR A 722 -0.91 -15.06 -15.68
N ILE A 723 0.33 -15.34 -16.03
CA ILE A 723 1.17 -14.48 -16.87
C ILE A 723 1.29 -15.13 -18.25
N LEU A 724 0.74 -14.48 -19.28
CA LEU A 724 0.91 -14.87 -20.68
C LEU A 724 2.17 -14.27 -21.27
N THR A 725 2.97 -15.10 -21.95
CA THR A 725 4.19 -14.68 -22.64
C THR A 725 3.98 -14.62 -24.15
N PHE A 726 4.03 -13.41 -24.72
CA PHE A 726 4.01 -13.17 -26.16
C PHE A 726 5.39 -12.68 -26.63
N GLY A 727 6.21 -13.62 -27.11
CA GLY A 727 7.62 -13.30 -27.43
C GLY A 727 8.39 -12.95 -26.15
N LYS A 728 8.85 -11.70 -26.04
CA LYS A 728 9.49 -11.18 -24.81
C LYS A 728 8.54 -10.39 -23.90
N GLN A 729 7.30 -10.17 -24.35
CA GLN A 729 6.31 -9.38 -23.63
C GLN A 729 5.54 -10.27 -22.65
N ALA A 730 5.58 -9.93 -21.36
CA ALA A 730 4.72 -10.52 -20.35
C ALA A 730 3.38 -9.75 -20.29
N ILE A 731 2.27 -10.47 -20.15
CA ILE A 731 0.93 -9.92 -19.94
C ILE A 731 0.34 -10.62 -18.73
N HIS A 732 0.12 -9.89 -17.65
CA HIS A 732 -0.50 -10.40 -16.44
C HIS A 732 -2.02 -10.35 -16.64
N LEU A 733 -2.68 -11.48 -16.40
CA LEU A 733 -4.13 -11.62 -16.48
C LEU A 733 -4.65 -12.13 -15.14
N SER A 734 -5.70 -11.50 -14.62
CA SER A 734 -6.48 -12.01 -13.49
C SER A 734 -7.97 -11.90 -13.80
N LEU A 735 -8.71 -12.97 -13.55
CA LEU A 735 -10.16 -13.04 -13.58
C LEU A 735 -10.65 -13.30 -12.16
N ASN A 736 -11.32 -12.33 -11.55
CA ASN A 736 -11.85 -12.42 -10.19
C ASN A 736 -13.38 -12.34 -10.20
N VAL A 737 -14.03 -13.13 -9.35
CA VAL A 737 -15.48 -13.13 -9.14
C VAL A 737 -15.75 -12.93 -7.65
N THR A 738 -16.32 -11.79 -7.29
CA THR A 738 -16.83 -11.53 -5.94
C THR A 738 -18.32 -11.83 -5.86
N ASN A 739 -18.77 -12.31 -4.70
CA ASN A 739 -20.15 -12.74 -4.48
C ASN A 739 -20.64 -13.71 -5.57
N LEU A 740 -19.88 -14.80 -5.78
CA LEU A 740 -20.11 -15.80 -6.84
C LEU A 740 -21.54 -16.37 -6.82
N LEU A 741 -22.11 -16.53 -5.62
CA LEU A 741 -23.46 -17.04 -5.42
C LEU A 741 -24.55 -16.00 -5.61
N ASN A 742 -24.19 -14.73 -5.84
CA ASN A 742 -25.12 -13.60 -5.94
C ASN A 742 -26.02 -13.48 -4.69
N THR A 743 -25.45 -13.68 -3.50
CA THR A 743 -26.13 -13.56 -2.21
C THR A 743 -26.62 -12.13 -2.01
N SER A 744 -27.87 -11.94 -1.58
CA SER A 744 -28.36 -10.64 -1.10
C SER A 744 -28.02 -10.43 0.37
N TYR A 745 -27.55 -9.23 0.70
CA TYR A 745 -27.10 -8.88 2.04
C TYR A 745 -27.06 -7.36 2.23
N ARG A 746 -27.05 -6.94 3.50
CA ARG A 746 -26.80 -5.55 3.93
C ARG A 746 -25.67 -5.56 4.96
N ASP A 747 -24.68 -4.70 4.75
CA ASP A 747 -23.58 -4.58 5.70
C ASP A 747 -23.90 -3.58 6.81
N TYR A 748 -23.52 -3.88 8.05
CA TYR A 748 -23.72 -2.97 9.16
C TYR A 748 -22.96 -1.65 8.93
N LEU A 749 -21.73 -1.64 8.45
CA LEU A 749 -21.00 -0.39 8.23
C LEU A 749 -21.32 0.29 6.89
N ASN A 750 -22.39 -0.11 6.19
CA ASN A 750 -22.90 0.63 5.05
C ASN A 750 -24.10 1.51 5.44
N ARG A 751 -24.01 2.83 5.23
CA ARG A 751 -25.12 3.76 5.47
C ARG A 751 -26.34 3.48 4.59
N PHE A 752 -26.19 2.84 3.43
CA PHE A 752 -27.33 2.46 2.59
C PHE A 752 -28.10 1.25 3.10
N ARG A 753 -27.66 0.59 4.19
CA ARG A 753 -28.40 -0.51 4.83
C ARG A 753 -29.83 -0.15 5.22
N TYR A 754 -30.13 1.14 5.39
CA TYR A 754 -31.48 1.64 5.67
C TYR A 754 -32.42 1.50 4.47
N TYR A 755 -31.88 1.44 3.25
CA TYR A 755 -32.63 1.65 2.03
C TYR A 755 -32.46 0.54 0.99
N ALA A 756 -31.31 -0.14 0.98
CA ALA A 756 -30.98 -1.09 -0.09
C ALA A 756 -29.92 -2.12 0.30
N ASP A 757 -29.94 -3.23 -0.44
CA ASP A 757 -28.93 -4.27 -0.45
C ASP A 757 -27.62 -3.82 -1.11
N GLU A 758 -26.57 -4.57 -0.80
CA GLU A 758 -25.22 -4.41 -1.32
C GLU A 758 -25.08 -4.85 -2.78
N GLN A 759 -23.90 -4.60 -3.35
CA GLN A 759 -23.57 -5.07 -4.69
C GLN A 759 -23.72 -6.61 -4.80
N GLY A 760 -24.41 -7.05 -5.85
CA GLY A 760 -24.52 -8.46 -6.19
C GLY A 760 -23.22 -9.03 -6.77
N ARG A 761 -23.32 -10.10 -7.56
CA ARG A 761 -22.17 -10.73 -8.20
C ARG A 761 -21.40 -9.74 -9.09
N ASN A 762 -20.08 -9.76 -9.00
CA ASN A 762 -19.21 -8.94 -9.84
C ASN A 762 -18.04 -9.77 -10.39
N LEU A 763 -17.93 -9.85 -11.72
CA LEU A 763 -16.80 -10.45 -12.42
C LEU A 763 -15.86 -9.32 -12.86
N SER A 764 -14.57 -9.43 -12.57
CA SER A 764 -13.56 -8.48 -13.00
C SER A 764 -12.46 -9.15 -13.81
N LEU A 765 -12.09 -8.54 -14.94
CA LEU A 765 -10.93 -8.93 -15.75
C LEU A 765 -9.88 -7.85 -15.67
N LYS A 766 -8.68 -8.20 -15.20
CA LYS A 766 -7.54 -7.30 -15.02
C LYS A 766 -6.43 -7.72 -15.97
N ILE A 767 -5.95 -6.77 -16.77
CA ILE A 767 -4.87 -6.96 -17.72
C ILE A 767 -3.79 -5.93 -17.42
N LYS A 768 -2.58 -6.40 -17.12
CA LYS A 768 -1.41 -5.56 -16.90
C LYS A 768 -0.32 -5.90 -17.92
N VAL A 769 0.15 -4.89 -18.63
CA VAL A 769 1.17 -4.99 -19.68
C VAL A 769 2.38 -4.14 -19.27
N PRO A 770 3.36 -4.70 -18.54
CA PRO A 770 4.60 -4.00 -18.24
C PRO A 770 5.45 -3.83 -19.50
N PHE A 771 6.03 -2.66 -19.75
CA PHE A 771 6.93 -2.45 -20.88
C PHE A 771 8.27 -1.87 -20.42
N GLN A 772 9.33 -2.25 -21.11
CA GLN A 772 10.67 -1.72 -20.90
C GLN A 772 11.39 -1.60 -22.23
N PHE A 773 11.82 -0.38 -22.53
CA PHE A 773 12.62 -0.04 -23.70
C PHE A 773 14.01 0.38 -23.22
N THR A 774 14.93 -0.58 -23.18
CA THR A 774 16.36 -0.30 -23.08
C THR A 774 16.92 -0.20 -24.50
N LYS A 775 17.54 0.92 -24.86
CA LYS A 775 18.25 0.99 -26.14
C LYS A 775 19.41 -0.01 -26.06
N LYS A 776 19.38 -1.05 -26.90
CA LYS A 776 20.58 -1.84 -27.16
C LYS A 776 21.56 -0.91 -27.87
N ASN A 777 22.71 -0.66 -27.26
CA ASN A 777 23.84 -0.03 -27.93
C ASN A 777 24.25 -0.86 -29.15
#